data_AF-A0A1G0Z3W1-F1
#
_entry.id   AF-A0A1G0Z3W1-F1
#
_cell.length_a   1.000
_cell.length_b   1.000
_cell.length_c   1.000
_cell.angle_alpha   90.00
_cell.angle_beta   90.00
_cell.angle_gamma   90.00
#
_symmetry.space_group_name_H-M   'P 1'
#
loop_
_entity.id
_entity.type
_entity.pdbx_description
1 polymer ?
#
loop_
_entity_poly.entity_id
_entity_poly.type
_entity_poly.pdbx_seq_one_letter_code
_entity_poly.pdbx_strand_id
1 'polypeptide(L)'
;METNMRRKSKNEEGIALLFTLGMLALLLVMAMAFASTARLGKKAATNNAELTSARYLAESALQRAMGAMRFYRETGGSQYDNMISHDVSGSVNQKTFDWLYNLETLIDGAEIYKWPAPYDPELSDAIHWQYVDNGRPPLGDPSYDANNPQKIIGRIAYKVFGSGGKLDPSACVRHTTAINGVPAGTAVPEVIIPAPALPALPTDTAVRNGNYVCEINIQNLTRTDVTNLPAADVVKLSSNLAGGLLEDSERWSDWGTLFSLMGIPSVTSANKAKREKWRSWFDIERPADAEAFWIDSSGDGIEEPSELYHRFNLGREENNPNYPGTEPNNPGWSQLTVDDILSDPVEYSEAGGKYYGKGIKWLNNYANLTAETFPSAQIRAKQIAANLIDYCDNDRAAHTDSTTAPTYTGNDQSPYINEVQLMVDGDVSDPLGNGVYYCNVFLVADVEVVNMYQTTDNKSFNLRAMVTVSGTYGWGPKNSTRTFTDVVIPLTINAVGDRCYKFGTSAAIDVSDGTWSDSPPAWGQIRKIDHFKFTKINVKLTDLDNETVPGNGTFYDYSYIESNSDTVDVKVDSDDNDRYYFFDYQIDDPRQNLNLGDWADADDSNGHYHQRHHHHKKESDDTLGARNNSDAYDPNPGGNRDVETGAVEPWDVSTAYIRNSYMRSPWELGFINRGDNWDTLRIYLYNRNDDNDGNNNESGEWGASPSMGISTWDKGDANILDQIKMSGATECFGKINLNTTNNDVLMALIGGIRIGVSPNPNSATVRPYPRLPNSSGTTTDGTDDSDPGALSYGSELVYAGVDDVNYIAIAATNSIKVPGASAAAGAAFLPYKTRAQVASTITQALSSGARFTQTTDALKEEVIGKFINLTKATPDTVTIIVVAQTLKDVGGGITVNKDLDGDGNIGGIITESGYDIDGKDSNNDGDYTNDPLPNDCEIITDCQFGQYDQYADEILAEQKIMAIVIYDQTTQKWRILRYEYLE
;
A
#
# COMPACT_ATOMS: atom_id res chain seq x y z
N MET A 1 -109.53 8.16 -55.95
CA MET A 1 -108.10 8.53 -55.90
C MET A 1 -107.58 8.77 -54.47
N GLU A 2 -108.43 9.05 -53.47
CA GLU A 2 -108.00 9.31 -52.08
C GLU A 2 -107.66 8.08 -51.21
N THR A 3 -108.14 6.88 -51.56
CA THR A 3 -107.92 5.67 -50.75
C THR A 3 -106.55 5.00 -50.98
N ASN A 4 -105.86 5.28 -52.09
CA ASN A 4 -104.52 4.73 -52.37
C ASN A 4 -103.37 5.63 -51.89
N MET A 5 -103.59 6.91 -51.59
CA MET A 5 -102.54 7.79 -51.02
C MET A 5 -102.34 7.59 -49.51
N ARG A 6 -103.39 7.20 -48.76
CA ARG A 6 -103.31 6.96 -47.31
C ARG A 6 -102.62 5.65 -46.90
N ARG A 7 -102.41 4.72 -47.85
CA ARG A 7 -101.69 3.45 -47.60
C ARG A 7 -100.18 3.57 -47.88
N LYS A 8 -99.76 4.56 -48.67
CA LYS A 8 -98.35 4.80 -49.01
C LYS A 8 -97.59 5.57 -47.92
N SER A 9 -98.22 6.55 -47.25
CA SER A 9 -97.57 7.31 -46.16
C SER A 9 -97.36 6.48 -44.89
N LYS A 10 -98.25 5.52 -44.59
CA LYS A 10 -98.12 4.64 -43.40
C LYS A 10 -97.00 3.60 -43.49
N ASN A 11 -96.55 3.25 -44.69
CA ASN A 11 -95.42 2.31 -44.88
C ASN A 11 -94.06 3.03 -44.95
N GLU A 12 -94.03 4.32 -45.31
CA GLU A 12 -92.82 5.15 -45.31
C GLU A 12 -92.47 5.65 -43.89
N GLU A 13 -93.48 5.86 -43.03
CA GLU A 13 -93.28 6.21 -41.61
C GLU A 13 -92.59 5.10 -40.80
N GLY A 14 -92.86 3.82 -41.10
CA GLY A 14 -92.21 2.67 -40.42
C GLY A 14 -90.76 2.45 -40.83
N ILE A 15 -90.43 2.67 -42.11
CA ILE A 15 -89.06 2.55 -42.62
C ILE A 15 -88.17 3.71 -42.12
N ALA A 16 -88.70 4.93 -42.07
CA ALA A 16 -87.98 6.07 -41.51
C ALA A 16 -87.66 5.86 -40.02
N LEU A 17 -88.61 5.30 -39.25
CA LEU A 17 -88.41 4.97 -37.84
C LEU A 17 -87.36 3.86 -37.62
N LEU A 18 -87.32 2.85 -38.49
CA LEU A 18 -86.30 1.79 -38.44
C LEU A 18 -84.92 2.32 -38.81
N PHE A 19 -84.82 3.23 -39.79
CA PHE A 19 -83.55 3.88 -40.14
C PHE A 19 -83.05 4.80 -39.02
N THR A 20 -83.92 5.60 -38.39
CA THR A 20 -83.52 6.45 -37.27
C THR A 20 -83.13 5.62 -36.05
N LEU A 21 -83.86 4.54 -35.74
CA LEU A 21 -83.51 3.63 -34.65
C LEU A 21 -82.20 2.88 -34.93
N GLY A 22 -81.97 2.42 -36.16
CA GLY A 22 -80.72 1.79 -36.58
C GLY A 22 -79.53 2.74 -36.51
N MET A 23 -79.72 4.01 -36.91
CA MET A 23 -78.67 5.04 -36.85
C MET A 23 -78.40 5.49 -35.41
N LEU A 24 -79.44 5.61 -34.56
CA LEU A 24 -79.31 5.86 -33.12
C LEU A 24 -78.58 4.71 -32.40
N ALA A 25 -78.91 3.46 -32.72
CA ALA A 25 -78.21 2.30 -32.17
C ALA A 25 -76.74 2.27 -32.58
N LEU A 26 -76.43 2.58 -33.85
CA LEU A 26 -75.05 2.71 -34.33
C LEU A 26 -74.29 3.82 -33.60
N LEU A 27 -74.90 5.01 -33.45
CA LEU A 27 -74.30 6.13 -32.71
C LEU A 27 -74.07 5.80 -31.24
N LEU A 28 -75.01 5.10 -30.60
CA LEU A 28 -74.87 4.65 -29.21
C LEU A 28 -73.70 3.67 -29.03
N VAL A 29 -73.58 2.68 -29.93
CA VAL A 29 -72.49 1.71 -29.91
C VAL A 29 -71.14 2.42 -30.12
N MET A 30 -71.07 3.38 -31.05
CA MET A 30 -69.87 4.19 -31.26
C MET A 30 -69.52 5.02 -30.00
N ALA A 31 -70.51 5.68 -29.39
CA ALA A 31 -70.31 6.48 -28.18
C ALA A 31 -69.82 5.63 -26.99
N MET A 32 -70.36 4.41 -26.82
CA MET A 32 -69.88 3.47 -25.80
C MET A 32 -68.46 2.99 -26.08
N ALA A 33 -68.12 2.71 -27.35
CA ALA A 33 -66.76 2.34 -27.74
C ALA A 33 -65.78 3.47 -27.42
N PHE A 34 -66.10 4.72 -27.79
CA PHE A 34 -65.29 5.89 -27.46
C PHE A 34 -65.15 6.08 -25.95
N ALA A 35 -66.24 5.99 -25.18
CA ALA A 35 -66.22 6.12 -23.72
C ALA A 35 -65.37 5.03 -23.06
N SER A 36 -65.42 3.80 -23.56
CA SER A 36 -64.59 2.69 -23.10
C SER A 36 -63.11 2.92 -23.39
N THR A 37 -62.76 3.29 -24.64
CA THR A 37 -61.38 3.62 -25.01
C THR A 37 -60.85 4.83 -24.24
N ALA A 38 -61.68 5.83 -23.95
CA ALA A 38 -61.28 7.00 -23.17
C ALA A 38 -61.05 6.65 -21.69
N ARG A 39 -61.87 5.78 -21.10
CA ARG A 39 -61.65 5.28 -19.73
C ARG A 39 -60.39 4.44 -19.62
N LEU A 40 -60.16 3.54 -20.58
CA LEU A 40 -58.93 2.75 -20.64
C LEU A 40 -57.70 3.63 -20.84
N GLY A 41 -57.77 4.59 -21.77
CA GLY A 41 -56.70 5.56 -22.01
C GLY A 41 -56.40 6.41 -20.79
N LYS A 42 -57.44 6.89 -20.07
CA LYS A 42 -57.27 7.61 -18.81
C LYS A 42 -56.59 6.74 -17.75
N LYS A 43 -57.04 5.49 -17.57
CA LYS A 43 -56.46 4.57 -16.58
C LYS A 43 -55.00 4.23 -16.91
N ALA A 44 -54.69 3.95 -18.18
CA ALA A 44 -53.32 3.70 -18.63
C ALA A 44 -52.41 4.93 -18.43
N ALA A 45 -52.91 6.13 -18.74
CA ALA A 45 -52.19 7.37 -18.51
C ALA A 45 -51.94 7.63 -17.01
N THR A 46 -52.94 7.41 -16.15
CA THR A 46 -52.78 7.50 -14.69
C THR A 46 -51.74 6.49 -14.20
N ASN A 47 -51.86 5.20 -14.53
CA ASN A 47 -50.89 4.19 -14.09
C ASN A 47 -49.44 4.52 -14.52
N ASN A 48 -49.25 5.04 -15.75
CA ASN A 48 -47.93 5.44 -16.22
C ASN A 48 -47.40 6.68 -15.46
N ALA A 49 -48.27 7.64 -15.17
CA ALA A 49 -47.91 8.81 -14.37
C ALA A 49 -47.51 8.43 -12.94
N GLU A 50 -48.27 7.54 -12.29
CA GLU A 50 -47.95 7.07 -10.93
C GLU A 50 -46.65 6.25 -10.91
N LEU A 51 -46.43 5.36 -11.87
CA LEU A 51 -45.16 4.64 -11.99
C LEU A 51 -43.97 5.59 -12.21
N THR A 52 -44.14 6.63 -13.02
CA THR A 52 -43.11 7.65 -13.24
C THR A 52 -42.83 8.45 -11.96
N SER A 53 -43.87 8.80 -11.21
CA SER A 53 -43.73 9.44 -9.89
C SER A 53 -43.00 8.52 -8.90
N ALA A 54 -43.30 7.22 -8.88
CA ALA A 54 -42.60 6.24 -8.03
C ALA A 54 -41.12 6.13 -8.39
N ARG A 55 -40.77 6.17 -9.69
CA ARG A 55 -39.37 6.22 -10.15
C ARG A 55 -38.63 7.47 -9.66
N TYR A 56 -39.25 8.65 -9.77
CA TYR A 56 -38.65 9.88 -9.24
C TYR A 56 -38.49 9.85 -7.71
N LEU A 57 -39.44 9.26 -6.99
CA LEU A 57 -39.30 9.04 -5.55
C LEU A 57 -38.15 8.09 -5.22
N ALA A 58 -37.99 6.99 -5.97
CA ALA A 58 -36.88 6.06 -5.82
C ALA A 58 -35.52 6.73 -6.10
N GLU A 59 -35.42 7.51 -7.19
CA GLU A 59 -34.22 8.28 -7.52
C GLU A 59 -33.90 9.35 -6.46
N SER A 60 -34.93 9.98 -5.88
CA SER A 60 -34.77 10.90 -4.75
C SER A 60 -34.22 10.19 -3.51
N ALA A 61 -34.71 9.00 -3.17
CA ALA A 61 -34.15 8.20 -2.08
C ALA A 61 -32.70 7.79 -2.34
N LEU A 62 -32.37 7.40 -3.58
CA LEU A 62 -30.99 7.12 -3.98
C LEU A 62 -30.08 8.34 -3.77
N GLN A 63 -30.52 9.51 -4.21
CA GLN A 63 -29.77 10.76 -4.01
C GLN A 63 -29.64 11.14 -2.54
N ARG A 64 -30.66 10.88 -1.71
CA ARG A 64 -30.59 11.06 -0.25
C ARG A 64 -29.57 10.13 0.37
N ALA A 65 -29.56 8.85 -0.01
CA ALA A 65 -28.56 7.88 0.44
C ALA A 65 -27.14 8.32 0.04
N MET A 66 -26.94 8.76 -1.21
CA MET A 66 -25.66 9.29 -1.67
C MET A 66 -25.23 10.58 -0.95
N GLY A 67 -26.17 11.49 -0.68
CA GLY A 67 -25.92 12.71 0.08
C GLY A 67 -25.55 12.42 1.53
N ALA A 68 -26.25 11.47 2.16
CA ALA A 68 -25.92 11.02 3.50
C ALA A 68 -24.54 10.33 3.52
N MET A 69 -24.19 9.52 2.51
CA MET A 69 -22.88 8.84 2.45
C MET A 69 -21.74 9.84 2.37
N ARG A 70 -21.95 10.94 1.64
CA ARG A 70 -21.03 12.07 1.61
C ARG A 70 -20.89 12.72 3.00
N PHE A 71 -22.00 13.04 3.66
CA PHE A 71 -21.99 13.64 4.99
C PHE A 71 -21.28 12.76 6.04
N TYR A 72 -21.53 11.45 6.03
CA TYR A 72 -20.89 10.51 6.96
C TYR A 72 -19.39 10.33 6.70
N ARG A 73 -18.94 10.45 5.44
CA ARG A 73 -17.51 10.50 5.10
C ARG A 73 -16.85 11.74 5.69
N GLU A 74 -17.48 12.91 5.52
CA GLU A 74 -16.99 14.19 6.06
C GLU A 74 -16.97 14.21 7.61
N THR A 75 -17.72 13.33 8.29
CA THR A 75 -17.88 13.33 9.75
C THR A 75 -17.29 12.12 10.48
N GLY A 76 -16.47 11.28 9.83
CA GLY A 76 -15.72 10.23 10.54
C GLY A 76 -16.35 8.83 10.56
N GLY A 77 -17.57 8.64 10.05
CA GLY A 77 -18.35 7.40 10.22
C GLY A 77 -18.21 6.44 9.05
N SER A 78 -17.32 5.45 9.13
CA SER A 78 -17.05 4.50 8.03
C SER A 78 -18.03 3.33 7.93
N GLN A 79 -19.17 3.38 8.62
CA GLN A 79 -20.16 2.30 8.65
C GLN A 79 -21.33 2.63 7.72
N TYR A 80 -21.10 2.51 6.41
CA TYR A 80 -22.17 2.67 5.41
C TYR A 80 -23.32 1.67 5.62
N ASP A 81 -23.07 0.53 6.27
CA ASP A 81 -24.11 -0.46 6.60
C ASP A 81 -25.17 0.08 7.57
N ASN A 82 -24.84 1.12 8.36
CA ASN A 82 -25.78 1.78 9.26
C ASN A 82 -26.66 2.81 8.54
N MET A 83 -26.42 3.04 7.26
CA MET A 83 -27.17 4.00 6.49
C MET A 83 -28.45 3.36 5.95
N ILE A 84 -29.53 3.74 6.59
CA ILE A 84 -30.87 3.21 6.36
C ILE A 84 -31.85 4.36 6.33
N SER A 85 -33.05 4.11 5.80
CA SER A 85 -34.17 5.03 5.95
C SER A 85 -34.73 5.01 7.39
N HIS A 86 -33.96 5.54 8.34
CA HIS A 86 -34.32 5.69 9.76
C HIS A 86 -33.78 7.05 10.25
N ASP A 87 -34.62 7.87 10.88
CA ASP A 87 -34.17 9.04 11.66
C ASP A 87 -34.28 8.73 13.16
N VAL A 88 -33.12 8.64 13.84
CA VAL A 88 -33.01 8.32 15.28
C VAL A 88 -33.31 9.55 16.16
N SER A 89 -33.41 10.75 15.56
CA SER A 89 -33.39 12.03 16.25
C SER A 89 -34.70 12.85 16.19
N GLY A 90 -35.72 12.34 15.48
CA GLY A 90 -37.00 13.01 15.32
C GLY A 90 -38.16 12.37 16.11
N SER A 91 -38.98 13.18 16.78
CA SER A 91 -40.24 12.79 17.44
C SER A 91 -41.35 12.33 16.47
N VAL A 92 -41.03 12.06 15.20
CA VAL A 92 -41.98 11.87 14.09
C VAL A 92 -41.79 10.52 13.38
N ASN A 93 -40.89 9.67 13.87
CA ASN A 93 -40.67 8.35 13.28
C ASN A 93 -41.82 7.41 13.68
N GLN A 94 -42.69 7.11 12.71
CA GLN A 94 -43.87 6.26 12.94
C GLN A 94 -43.54 4.76 13.05
N LYS A 95 -42.26 4.38 12.86
CA LYS A 95 -41.79 2.99 12.88
C LYS A 95 -42.62 2.08 11.97
N THR A 96 -42.98 2.59 10.80
CA THR A 96 -43.77 1.84 9.82
C THR A 96 -42.84 1.02 8.93
N PHE A 97 -43.16 -0.27 8.81
CA PHE A 97 -42.35 -1.27 8.08
C PHE A 97 -43.19 -2.18 7.18
N ASP A 98 -44.47 -1.87 7.02
CA ASP A 98 -45.41 -2.60 6.19
C ASP A 98 -44.91 -2.69 4.73
N TRP A 99 -44.92 -3.90 4.15
CA TRP A 99 -44.38 -4.19 2.80
C TRP A 99 -42.87 -3.96 2.60
N LEU A 100 -42.09 -3.62 3.65
CA LEU A 100 -40.64 -3.42 3.50
C LEU A 100 -39.86 -4.72 3.25
N TYR A 101 -40.45 -5.90 3.50
CA TYR A 101 -39.87 -7.18 3.08
C TYR A 101 -39.58 -7.21 1.57
N ASN A 102 -40.26 -6.39 0.75
CA ASN A 102 -39.95 -6.22 -0.68
C ASN A 102 -38.55 -5.66 -0.94
N LEU A 103 -37.83 -5.14 0.07
CA LEU A 103 -36.41 -4.81 -0.05
C LEU A 103 -35.55 -6.05 -0.29
N GLU A 104 -35.97 -7.24 0.16
CA GLU A 104 -35.28 -8.50 -0.12
C GLU A 104 -35.03 -8.65 -1.63
N THR A 105 -33.78 -8.85 -2.01
CA THR A 105 -33.36 -8.75 -3.41
C THR A 105 -32.58 -9.98 -3.82
N LEU A 106 -33.11 -10.69 -4.82
CA LEU A 106 -32.43 -11.80 -5.48
C LEU A 106 -32.26 -11.46 -6.97
N ILE A 107 -31.02 -11.39 -7.45
CA ILE A 107 -30.72 -11.13 -8.86
C ILE A 107 -30.00 -12.35 -9.43
N ASP A 108 -30.58 -12.97 -10.46
CA ASP A 108 -30.06 -14.21 -11.07
C ASP A 108 -29.77 -15.35 -10.09
N GLY A 109 -30.55 -15.41 -9.00
CA GLY A 109 -30.37 -16.37 -7.90
C GLY A 109 -29.38 -15.94 -6.83
N ALA A 110 -28.67 -14.82 -6.99
CA ALA A 110 -27.81 -14.27 -5.95
C ALA A 110 -28.60 -13.39 -4.98
N GLU A 111 -28.60 -13.75 -3.70
CA GLU A 111 -29.15 -12.92 -2.62
C GLU A 111 -28.25 -11.69 -2.42
N ILE A 112 -28.78 -10.52 -2.77
CA ILE A 112 -28.11 -9.23 -2.68
C ILE A 112 -28.43 -8.57 -1.33
N TYR A 113 -29.66 -8.71 -0.86
CA TYR A 113 -30.08 -8.33 0.48
C TYR A 113 -31.17 -9.27 0.95
N LYS A 114 -31.05 -9.71 2.21
CA LYS A 114 -32.03 -10.56 2.87
C LYS A 114 -32.79 -9.76 3.92
N TRP A 115 -34.10 -9.87 3.91
CA TRP A 115 -34.92 -9.28 4.96
C TRP A 115 -34.70 -10.03 6.29
N PRO A 116 -34.52 -9.33 7.42
CA PRO A 116 -34.40 -9.97 8.72
C PRO A 116 -35.74 -10.60 9.12
N ALA A 117 -35.73 -11.89 9.44
CA ALA A 117 -36.91 -12.63 9.91
C ALA A 117 -36.55 -13.39 11.20
N PRO A 118 -37.16 -13.07 12.37
CA PRO A 118 -38.17 -12.02 12.61
C PRO A 118 -37.62 -10.59 12.52
N TYR A 119 -38.48 -9.64 12.14
CA TYR A 119 -38.13 -8.23 12.05
C TYR A 119 -38.51 -7.47 13.34
N ASP A 120 -37.57 -6.76 13.95
CA ASP A 120 -37.81 -5.95 15.15
C ASP A 120 -37.66 -4.44 14.82
N PRO A 121 -38.76 -3.66 14.76
CA PRO A 121 -38.74 -2.23 14.45
C PRO A 121 -38.16 -1.36 15.58
N GLU A 122 -37.86 -1.92 16.75
CA GLU A 122 -37.25 -1.22 17.88
C GLU A 122 -35.71 -1.19 17.80
N LEU A 123 -35.10 -1.97 16.90
CA LEU A 123 -33.66 -1.99 16.74
C LEU A 123 -33.13 -0.69 16.14
N SER A 124 -31.91 -0.30 16.54
CA SER A 124 -31.27 0.92 16.04
C SER A 124 -30.97 0.89 14.54
N ASP A 125 -30.88 -0.31 13.95
CA ASP A 125 -30.62 -0.55 12.53
C ASP A 125 -31.87 -0.99 11.74
N ALA A 126 -33.06 -0.86 12.35
CA ALA A 126 -34.36 -1.11 11.72
C ALA A 126 -34.65 -0.09 10.60
N ILE A 127 -35.09 -0.58 9.45
CA ILE A 127 -35.44 0.20 8.26
C ILE A 127 -36.91 0.61 8.34
N HIS A 128 -37.20 1.91 8.23
CA HIS A 128 -38.58 2.43 8.23
C HIS A 128 -38.92 3.16 6.94
N TRP A 129 -40.22 3.38 6.71
CA TRP A 129 -40.67 4.28 5.67
C TRP A 129 -40.38 5.74 6.02
N GLN A 130 -39.88 6.49 5.05
CA GLN A 130 -39.84 7.95 5.07
C GLN A 130 -40.92 8.50 4.15
N TYR A 131 -41.81 9.32 4.70
CA TYR A 131 -42.90 9.91 3.93
C TYR A 131 -42.44 11.16 3.17
N VAL A 132 -42.97 11.32 1.97
CA VAL A 132 -42.76 12.49 1.12
C VAL A 132 -44.10 13.19 0.95
N ASP A 133 -44.12 14.48 1.29
CA ASP A 133 -45.30 15.32 1.19
C ASP A 133 -45.30 16.19 -0.08
N ASN A 134 -46.43 16.84 -0.33
CA ASN A 134 -46.60 17.81 -1.42
C ASN A 134 -45.99 19.21 -1.14
N GLY A 135 -45.15 19.35 -0.11
CA GLY A 135 -44.49 20.59 0.30
C GLY A 135 -45.41 21.64 0.94
N ARG A 136 -46.59 21.25 1.41
CA ARG A 136 -47.52 22.15 2.09
C ARG A 136 -47.33 22.10 3.62
N PRO A 137 -47.64 23.18 4.35
CA PRO A 137 -47.51 23.19 5.80
C PRO A 137 -48.44 22.18 6.48
N PRO A 138 -47.99 21.48 7.55
CA PRO A 138 -48.80 20.53 8.31
C PRO A 138 -49.96 21.20 9.05
N LEU A 139 -50.94 20.40 9.44
CA LEU A 139 -52.03 20.83 10.32
C LEU A 139 -51.45 21.32 11.66
N GLY A 140 -51.65 22.60 11.98
CA GLY A 140 -51.09 23.26 13.17
C GLY A 140 -50.02 24.31 12.86
N ASP A 141 -49.54 24.38 11.61
CA ASP A 141 -48.69 25.49 11.15
C ASP A 141 -49.54 26.77 10.89
N PRO A 142 -49.05 27.97 11.25
CA PRO A 142 -49.76 29.24 10.97
C PRO A 142 -50.10 29.48 9.49
N SER A 143 -49.41 28.82 8.57
CA SER A 143 -49.57 28.94 7.11
C SER A 143 -50.42 27.82 6.50
N TYR A 144 -51.04 26.97 7.32
CA TYR A 144 -51.90 25.87 6.85
C TYR A 144 -53.11 26.36 6.04
N ASP A 145 -53.35 25.75 4.87
CA ASP A 145 -54.53 26.00 4.03
C ASP A 145 -55.42 24.76 4.00
N ALA A 146 -56.59 24.84 4.64
CA ALA A 146 -57.56 23.76 4.67
C ALA A 146 -58.11 23.37 3.28
N ASN A 147 -58.04 24.27 2.28
CA ASN A 147 -58.45 23.95 0.91
C ASN A 147 -57.36 23.23 0.12
N ASN A 148 -56.12 23.27 0.60
CA ASN A 148 -54.98 22.62 -0.02
C ASN A 148 -54.01 22.08 1.06
N PRO A 149 -54.45 21.06 1.82
CA PRO A 149 -53.71 20.56 2.96
C PRO A 149 -52.41 19.86 2.55
N GLN A 150 -51.53 19.64 3.53
CA GLN A 150 -50.39 18.74 3.37
C GLN A 150 -50.89 17.33 3.09
N LYS A 151 -50.39 16.72 2.02
CA LYS A 151 -50.74 15.36 1.63
C LYS A 151 -49.49 14.54 1.45
N ILE A 152 -49.54 13.29 1.88
CA ILE A 152 -48.51 12.31 1.53
C ILE A 152 -48.69 11.94 0.06
N ILE A 153 -47.64 12.18 -0.73
CA ILE A 153 -47.62 11.85 -2.17
C ILE A 153 -46.85 10.55 -2.44
N GLY A 154 -46.09 10.08 -1.45
CA GLY A 154 -45.41 8.81 -1.51
C GLY A 154 -44.57 8.52 -0.28
N ARG A 155 -43.93 7.36 -0.28
CA ARG A 155 -43.00 6.92 0.74
C ARG A 155 -41.79 6.26 0.12
N ILE A 156 -40.66 6.39 0.78
CA ILE A 156 -39.38 5.87 0.32
C ILE A 156 -38.69 5.13 1.46
N ALA A 157 -38.01 4.04 1.14
CA ALA A 157 -37.14 3.33 2.06
C ALA A 157 -35.89 2.89 1.32
N TYR A 158 -34.77 2.85 2.02
CA TYR A 158 -33.51 2.42 1.44
C TYR A 158 -32.61 1.75 2.46
N LYS A 159 -31.79 0.81 1.97
CA LYS A 159 -30.72 0.16 2.70
C LYS A 159 -29.43 0.32 1.91
N VAL A 160 -28.42 0.86 2.57
CA VAL A 160 -27.06 0.91 2.08
C VAL A 160 -26.29 -0.21 2.75
N PHE A 161 -25.44 -0.90 1.99
CA PHE A 161 -24.47 -1.82 2.54
C PHE A 161 -23.20 -1.82 1.69
N GLY A 162 -22.06 -2.01 2.35
CA GLY A 162 -20.80 -2.19 1.67
C GLY A 162 -20.87 -3.44 0.79
N SER A 163 -20.66 -3.28 -0.52
CA SER A 163 -20.49 -4.44 -1.41
C SER A 163 -19.18 -5.18 -1.08
N GLY A 164 -18.32 -4.60 -0.24
CA GLY A 164 -17.05 -5.16 0.22
C GLY A 164 -15.97 -5.13 -0.85
N GLY A 165 -14.71 -5.16 -0.42
CA GLY A 165 -13.54 -5.24 -1.30
C GLY A 165 -13.49 -6.56 -2.01
N LYS A 166 -14.07 -6.57 -3.20
CA LYS A 166 -14.03 -7.66 -4.18
C LYS A 166 -12.81 -7.52 -5.09
N LEU A 167 -12.43 -8.63 -5.70
CA LEU A 167 -11.36 -8.76 -6.67
C LEU A 167 -11.88 -8.49 -8.09
N ASP A 168 -11.02 -8.02 -8.98
CA ASP A 168 -11.33 -8.05 -10.41
C ASP A 168 -10.79 -9.36 -11.00
N PRO A 169 -11.65 -10.27 -11.49
CA PRO A 169 -11.21 -11.56 -12.01
C PRO A 169 -10.36 -11.44 -13.28
N SER A 170 -10.44 -10.31 -14.00
CA SER A 170 -9.61 -10.00 -15.18
C SER A 170 -8.22 -9.46 -14.77
N ALA A 171 -8.12 -8.78 -13.63
CA ALA A 171 -6.84 -8.24 -13.16
C ALA A 171 -6.06 -9.24 -12.29
N CYS A 172 -6.76 -10.15 -11.62
CA CYS A 172 -6.17 -11.14 -10.69
C CYS A 172 -5.62 -12.38 -11.40
N VAL A 173 -5.66 -12.43 -12.73
CA VAL A 173 -5.05 -13.49 -13.52
C VAL A 173 -4.10 -12.89 -14.55
N ARG A 174 -3.06 -13.66 -14.87
CA ARG A 174 -2.05 -13.21 -15.80
C ARG A 174 -2.51 -13.40 -17.24
N HIS A 175 -2.35 -12.36 -18.05
CA HIS A 175 -2.73 -12.36 -19.45
C HIS A 175 -1.53 -12.62 -20.39
N THR A 176 -0.32 -12.13 -20.09
CA THR A 176 0.86 -12.26 -20.99
C THR A 176 1.63 -13.58 -20.88
N THR A 177 2.39 -13.94 -21.94
CA THR A 177 3.45 -14.98 -21.92
C THR A 177 4.47 -14.74 -20.79
N ALA A 178 5.01 -15.82 -20.24
CA ALA A 178 5.82 -15.85 -19.02
C ALA A 178 6.89 -14.74 -18.92
N ILE A 179 6.73 -13.85 -17.95
CA ILE A 179 7.81 -13.03 -17.37
C ILE A 179 8.16 -13.73 -16.05
N ASN A 180 9.44 -14.03 -15.85
CA ASN A 180 9.97 -14.77 -14.71
C ASN A 180 9.45 -16.23 -14.61
N GLY A 181 9.39 -16.94 -15.74
CA GLY A 181 9.08 -18.39 -15.79
C GLY A 181 7.64 -18.81 -15.44
N VAL A 182 6.77 -17.89 -15.02
CA VAL A 182 5.37 -18.19 -14.66
C VAL A 182 4.49 -18.33 -15.91
N PRO A 183 3.83 -19.47 -16.17
CA PRO A 183 2.88 -19.59 -17.28
C PRO A 183 1.72 -18.58 -17.15
N ALA A 184 1.18 -18.12 -18.29
CA ALA A 184 -0.01 -17.27 -18.34
C ALA A 184 -1.17 -17.87 -17.52
N GLY A 185 -2.12 -17.06 -17.06
CA GLY A 185 -3.37 -17.47 -16.38
C GLY A 185 -3.27 -18.35 -15.12
N THR A 186 -2.11 -18.38 -14.46
CA THR A 186 -1.98 -19.01 -13.15
C THR A 186 -2.31 -17.98 -12.07
N ALA A 187 -3.27 -18.28 -11.19
CA ALA A 187 -3.38 -17.62 -9.89
C ALA A 187 -2.17 -18.08 -9.07
N VAL A 188 -1.10 -17.28 -9.03
CA VAL A 188 0.24 -17.72 -8.61
C VAL A 188 0.16 -18.48 -7.29
N PRO A 189 0.24 -19.82 -7.30
CA PRO A 189 0.50 -20.53 -6.08
C PRO A 189 2.02 -20.44 -5.94
N GLU A 190 2.51 -19.79 -4.88
CA GLU A 190 3.91 -19.93 -4.50
C GLU A 190 4.12 -21.42 -4.20
N VAL A 191 4.45 -22.22 -5.21
CA VAL A 191 4.59 -23.67 -5.13
C VAL A 191 5.91 -24.05 -5.74
N ILE A 192 6.83 -24.46 -4.86
CA ILE A 192 7.93 -25.33 -5.25
C ILE A 192 7.32 -26.71 -5.48
N ILE A 193 7.15 -27.13 -6.74
CA ILE A 193 6.81 -28.52 -7.04
C ILE A 193 8.08 -29.35 -6.83
N PRO A 194 8.11 -30.32 -5.88
CA PRO A 194 9.21 -31.28 -5.84
C PRO A 194 9.16 -32.12 -7.12
N ALA A 195 10.19 -31.97 -7.97
CA ALA A 195 10.39 -32.82 -9.14
C ALA A 195 10.43 -34.30 -8.70
N PRO A 196 9.58 -35.16 -9.28
CA PRO A 196 9.98 -35.74 -10.56
C PRO A 196 8.83 -35.96 -11.58
N ALA A 197 7.66 -35.32 -11.46
CA ALA A 197 6.48 -35.78 -12.20
C ALA A 197 6.11 -35.03 -13.52
N LEU A 198 6.78 -33.96 -13.95
CA LEU A 198 6.44 -33.28 -15.21
C LEU A 198 7.69 -32.81 -15.99
N PRO A 199 7.62 -32.78 -17.34
CA PRO A 199 8.75 -32.44 -18.19
C PRO A 199 9.08 -30.95 -18.09
N ALA A 200 10.31 -30.65 -17.69
CA ALA A 200 11.04 -29.38 -17.83
C ALA A 200 10.18 -28.10 -17.91
N LEU A 201 9.68 -27.65 -16.76
CA LEU A 201 9.36 -26.23 -16.58
C LEU A 201 10.69 -25.44 -16.44
N PRO A 202 10.79 -24.22 -17.00
CA PRO A 202 11.96 -23.35 -16.80
C PRO A 202 12.23 -23.16 -15.31
N THR A 203 13.50 -23.17 -14.94
CA THR A 203 14.03 -23.15 -13.56
C THR A 203 13.85 -21.81 -12.82
N ASP A 204 12.80 -21.06 -13.13
CA ASP A 204 12.42 -19.84 -12.41
C ASP A 204 11.09 -20.17 -11.71
N THR A 205 11.19 -20.66 -10.48
CA THR A 205 10.05 -20.98 -9.62
C THR A 205 9.23 -19.71 -9.42
N ALA A 206 7.95 -19.74 -9.80
CA ALA A 206 7.04 -18.60 -9.69
C ALA A 206 6.94 -18.08 -8.25
N VAL A 207 7.60 -16.95 -7.97
CA VAL A 207 7.56 -16.26 -6.67
C VAL A 207 6.75 -14.97 -6.81
N ARG A 208 5.95 -14.66 -5.79
CA ARG A 208 5.29 -13.37 -5.63
C ARG A 208 6.30 -12.31 -5.21
N ASN A 209 6.38 -11.24 -5.98
CA ASN A 209 7.25 -10.08 -5.73
C ASN A 209 6.44 -8.85 -5.30
N GLY A 210 5.11 -8.85 -5.42
CA GLY A 210 4.24 -7.73 -5.10
C GLY A 210 4.16 -6.65 -6.18
N ASN A 211 4.51 -6.94 -7.44
CA ASN A 211 4.52 -5.94 -8.50
C ASN A 211 3.16 -5.76 -9.16
N TYR A 212 2.48 -6.88 -9.40
CA TYR A 212 1.24 -6.91 -10.18
C TYR A 212 0.11 -7.58 -9.42
N VAL A 213 -1.11 -7.07 -9.61
CA VAL A 213 -2.33 -7.60 -8.99
C VAL A 213 -2.58 -9.08 -9.36
N CYS A 214 -2.13 -9.52 -10.54
CA CYS A 214 -2.22 -10.93 -10.94
C CYS A 214 -1.37 -11.89 -10.09
N GLU A 215 -0.53 -11.39 -9.17
CA GLU A 215 0.22 -12.20 -8.21
C GLU A 215 -0.61 -12.61 -6.97
N ILE A 216 -1.82 -12.06 -6.81
CA ILE A 216 -2.75 -12.45 -5.74
C ILE A 216 -3.15 -13.91 -5.94
N ASN A 217 -3.02 -14.72 -4.89
CA ASN A 217 -3.37 -16.13 -4.95
C ASN A 217 -4.88 -16.32 -4.76
N ILE A 218 -5.64 -16.16 -5.85
CA ILE A 218 -7.10 -16.32 -5.81
C ILE A 218 -7.56 -17.75 -5.53
N GLN A 219 -6.69 -18.76 -5.60
CA GLN A 219 -7.06 -20.13 -5.19
C GLN A 219 -7.34 -20.23 -3.68
N ASN A 220 -6.77 -19.31 -2.88
CA ASN A 220 -7.02 -19.22 -1.44
C ASN A 220 -8.42 -18.69 -1.09
N LEU A 221 -9.20 -18.19 -2.05
CA LEU A 221 -10.62 -17.86 -1.86
C LEU A 221 -11.46 -19.08 -1.43
N THR A 222 -11.00 -20.29 -1.73
CA THR A 222 -11.76 -21.54 -1.55
C THR A 222 -11.10 -22.57 -0.65
N ARG A 223 -10.24 -22.12 0.28
CA ARG A 223 -9.41 -23.01 1.11
C ARG A 223 -10.20 -24.12 1.83
N THR A 224 -11.47 -23.88 2.19
CA THR A 224 -12.36 -24.86 2.84
C THR A 224 -13.31 -25.58 1.88
N ASP A 225 -13.47 -25.10 0.64
CA ASP A 225 -14.38 -25.68 -0.36
C ASP A 225 -13.90 -25.41 -1.81
N VAL A 226 -12.87 -26.16 -2.22
CA VAL A 226 -12.22 -26.08 -3.56
C VAL A 226 -13.16 -26.31 -4.74
N THR A 227 -14.41 -26.73 -4.49
CA THR A 227 -15.41 -26.97 -5.54
C THR A 227 -15.91 -25.69 -6.21
N ASN A 228 -15.85 -24.56 -5.49
CA ASN A 228 -16.36 -23.28 -5.96
C ASN A 228 -15.40 -22.52 -6.88
N LEU A 229 -14.08 -22.77 -6.80
CA LEU A 229 -13.07 -22.14 -7.67
C LEU A 229 -11.95 -23.14 -8.01
N PRO A 230 -12.25 -24.19 -8.80
CA PRO A 230 -11.24 -25.16 -9.21
C PRO A 230 -10.22 -24.50 -10.13
N ALA A 231 -8.98 -25.00 -10.15
CA ALA A 231 -7.92 -24.51 -11.03
C ALA A 231 -8.33 -24.47 -12.51
N ALA A 232 -9.18 -25.40 -12.96
CA ALA A 232 -9.71 -25.44 -14.32
C ALA A 232 -10.59 -24.23 -14.69
N ASP A 233 -11.20 -23.55 -13.70
CA ASP A 233 -11.96 -22.33 -13.94
C ASP A 233 -11.08 -21.10 -13.94
N VAL A 234 -10.03 -21.07 -13.11
CA VAL A 234 -9.00 -20.01 -13.15
C VAL A 234 -8.35 -19.92 -14.53
N VAL A 235 -8.06 -21.07 -15.15
CA VAL A 235 -7.49 -21.16 -16.51
C VAL A 235 -8.34 -20.42 -17.55
N LYS A 236 -9.67 -20.44 -17.41
CA LYS A 236 -10.59 -19.82 -18.38
C LYS A 236 -10.60 -18.30 -18.31
N LEU A 237 -10.06 -17.71 -17.24
CA LEU A 237 -10.03 -16.26 -17.05
C LEU A 237 -9.00 -15.56 -17.94
N SER A 238 -8.13 -16.28 -18.65
CA SER A 238 -7.09 -15.73 -19.53
C SER A 238 -6.93 -16.56 -20.79
N SER A 239 -7.08 -15.95 -21.98
CA SER A 239 -6.99 -16.53 -23.33
C SER A 239 -5.63 -17.15 -23.66
N ASN A 240 -4.57 -16.66 -23.03
CA ASN A 240 -3.20 -17.13 -23.28
C ASN A 240 -2.88 -18.47 -22.61
N LEU A 241 -3.85 -19.06 -21.92
CA LEU A 241 -3.80 -20.45 -21.48
C LEU A 241 -4.54 -21.40 -22.40
N ALA A 242 -4.11 -22.67 -22.39
CA ALA A 242 -4.84 -23.74 -23.05
C ALA A 242 -6.26 -23.87 -22.45
N GLY A 243 -7.27 -23.39 -23.19
CA GLY A 243 -8.67 -23.35 -22.74
C GLY A 243 -9.14 -21.99 -22.18
N GLY A 244 -8.31 -20.96 -22.31
CA GLY A 244 -8.58 -19.57 -21.96
C GLY A 244 -9.64 -18.85 -22.80
N LEU A 245 -10.26 -17.80 -22.25
CA LEU A 245 -11.41 -17.12 -22.90
C LEU A 245 -11.36 -15.58 -22.94
N LEU A 246 -10.39 -14.90 -22.31
CA LEU A 246 -10.30 -13.43 -22.25
C LEU A 246 -8.93 -12.90 -22.71
N GLU A 247 -8.89 -12.03 -23.72
CA GLU A 247 -7.65 -11.48 -24.31
C GLU A 247 -6.93 -10.48 -23.39
N ASP A 248 -5.67 -10.18 -23.72
CA ASP A 248 -4.86 -9.22 -22.98
C ASP A 248 -5.51 -7.83 -22.98
N SER A 249 -5.57 -7.21 -21.79
CA SER A 249 -6.19 -5.88 -21.58
C SER A 249 -7.71 -5.83 -21.82
N GLU A 250 -8.36 -6.95 -22.10
CA GLU A 250 -9.82 -7.06 -22.10
C GLU A 250 -10.36 -7.29 -20.68
N ARG A 251 -11.66 -7.01 -20.51
CA ARG A 251 -12.38 -7.22 -19.26
C ARG A 251 -13.71 -7.91 -19.53
N TRP A 252 -14.20 -8.64 -18.53
CA TRP A 252 -15.51 -9.26 -18.60
C TRP A 252 -16.62 -8.20 -18.63
N SER A 253 -17.46 -8.24 -19.67
CA SER A 253 -18.54 -7.26 -19.87
C SER A 253 -19.68 -7.38 -18.86
N ASP A 254 -20.05 -8.61 -18.53
CA ASP A 254 -21.17 -8.94 -17.66
C ASP A 254 -21.06 -10.39 -17.15
N TRP A 255 -21.77 -10.65 -16.06
CA TRP A 255 -21.77 -11.96 -15.40
C TRP A 255 -22.39 -13.07 -16.25
N GLY A 256 -23.36 -12.73 -17.10
CA GLY A 256 -24.00 -13.68 -18.00
C GLY A 256 -22.99 -14.22 -19.02
N THR A 257 -22.23 -13.32 -19.64
CA THR A 257 -21.15 -13.63 -20.56
C THR A 257 -20.05 -14.43 -19.88
N LEU A 258 -19.55 -13.99 -18.71
CA LEU A 258 -18.56 -14.73 -17.91
C LEU A 258 -19.03 -16.16 -17.64
N PHE A 259 -20.17 -16.35 -16.98
CA PHE A 259 -20.61 -17.68 -16.56
C PHE A 259 -20.99 -18.59 -17.73
N SER A 260 -21.50 -18.01 -18.83
CA SER A 260 -21.80 -18.75 -20.06
C SER A 260 -20.52 -19.31 -20.67
N LEU A 261 -19.51 -18.45 -20.88
CA LEU A 261 -18.23 -18.83 -21.47
C LEU A 261 -17.47 -19.81 -20.56
N MET A 262 -17.51 -19.59 -19.25
CA MET A 262 -16.89 -20.49 -18.28
C MET A 262 -17.59 -21.86 -18.17
N GLY A 263 -18.78 -22.03 -18.74
CA GLY A 263 -19.54 -23.28 -18.66
C GLY A 263 -20.16 -23.54 -17.28
N ILE A 264 -20.59 -22.48 -16.58
CA ILE A 264 -21.24 -22.55 -15.27
C ILE A 264 -22.71 -22.10 -15.42
N PRO A 265 -23.62 -22.86 -16.07
CA PRO A 265 -25.02 -22.45 -16.30
C PRO A 265 -25.88 -22.46 -15.02
N SER A 266 -26.89 -21.57 -14.88
CA SER A 266 -27.77 -21.42 -13.69
C SER A 266 -28.77 -22.56 -13.44
N VAL A 267 -28.61 -23.68 -14.15
CA VAL A 267 -29.63 -24.75 -14.23
C VAL A 267 -29.58 -25.73 -13.06
N THR A 268 -28.44 -25.88 -12.37
CA THR A 268 -28.29 -26.77 -11.21
C THR A 268 -28.13 -25.97 -9.92
N SER A 269 -28.61 -26.50 -8.79
CA SER A 269 -28.44 -25.86 -7.48
C SER A 269 -26.96 -25.67 -7.11
N ALA A 270 -26.08 -26.59 -7.52
CA ALA A 270 -24.64 -26.47 -7.33
C ALA A 270 -24.04 -25.29 -8.13
N ASN A 271 -24.47 -25.09 -9.38
CA ASN A 271 -24.01 -23.95 -10.18
C ASN A 271 -24.58 -22.62 -9.67
N LYS A 272 -25.79 -22.60 -9.10
CA LYS A 272 -26.35 -21.40 -8.46
C LYS A 272 -25.50 -20.99 -7.25
N ALA A 273 -25.24 -21.93 -6.34
CA ALA A 273 -24.38 -21.71 -5.17
C ALA A 273 -22.94 -21.27 -5.57
N LYS A 274 -22.40 -21.87 -6.64
CA LYS A 274 -21.10 -21.46 -7.19
C LYS A 274 -21.11 -20.04 -7.73
N ARG A 275 -22.14 -19.65 -8.49
CA ARG A 275 -22.29 -18.27 -9.00
C ARG A 275 -22.44 -17.25 -7.87
N GLU A 276 -23.20 -17.59 -6.83
CA GLU A 276 -23.33 -16.77 -5.62
C GLU A 276 -21.95 -16.55 -4.96
N LYS A 277 -21.17 -17.61 -4.78
CA LYS A 277 -19.82 -17.50 -4.24
C LYS A 277 -18.89 -16.66 -5.11
N TRP A 278 -18.92 -16.82 -6.42
CA TRP A 278 -18.15 -15.95 -7.34
C TRP A 278 -18.52 -14.48 -7.21
N ARG A 279 -19.82 -14.14 -7.14
CA ARG A 279 -20.29 -12.77 -6.95
C ARG A 279 -19.94 -12.20 -5.58
N SER A 280 -19.66 -13.05 -4.59
CA SER A 280 -19.17 -12.62 -3.28
C SER A 280 -17.68 -12.24 -3.31
N TRP A 281 -16.87 -12.86 -4.18
CA TRP A 281 -15.43 -12.58 -4.27
C TRP A 281 -15.05 -11.57 -5.34
N PHE A 282 -15.77 -11.54 -6.46
CA PHE A 282 -15.37 -10.82 -7.67
C PHE A 282 -16.33 -9.69 -8.05
N ASP A 283 -15.79 -8.64 -8.67
CA ASP A 283 -16.49 -7.55 -9.34
C ASP A 283 -15.86 -7.30 -10.72
N ILE A 284 -16.67 -7.40 -11.77
CA ILE A 284 -16.25 -7.29 -13.18
C ILE A 284 -16.39 -5.87 -13.73
N GLU A 285 -17.09 -4.97 -13.03
CA GLU A 285 -17.37 -3.59 -13.49
C GLU A 285 -16.55 -2.53 -12.74
N ARG A 286 -15.60 -2.98 -11.89
CA ARG A 286 -14.76 -2.09 -11.07
C ARG A 286 -13.89 -1.17 -11.94
N PRO A 287 -13.85 0.15 -11.73
CA PRO A 287 -12.93 1.01 -12.46
C PRO A 287 -11.47 0.79 -12.06
N ALA A 288 -10.54 1.37 -12.81
CA ALA A 288 -9.14 1.41 -12.41
C ALA A 288 -8.98 2.29 -11.17
N ASP A 289 -8.07 1.89 -10.28
CA ASP A 289 -7.67 2.66 -9.12
C ASP A 289 -6.48 3.55 -9.50
N ALA A 290 -6.54 4.84 -9.15
CA ALA A 290 -5.45 5.78 -9.38
C ALA A 290 -4.17 5.33 -8.66
N GLU A 291 -3.02 5.41 -9.35
CA GLU A 291 -1.69 5.29 -8.75
C GLU A 291 -1.29 6.62 -8.10
N ALA A 292 -2.11 7.04 -7.14
CA ALA A 292 -2.01 8.30 -6.42
C ALA A 292 -2.01 8.09 -4.90
N PHE A 293 -1.47 9.06 -4.18
CA PHE A 293 -1.56 9.16 -2.73
C PHE A 293 -2.02 10.56 -2.34
N TRP A 294 -2.61 10.68 -1.16
CA TRP A 294 -3.23 11.92 -0.70
C TRP A 294 -2.46 12.54 0.47
N ILE A 295 -2.26 13.86 0.40
CA ILE A 295 -1.74 14.69 1.48
C ILE A 295 -2.78 15.78 1.78
N ASP A 296 -3.24 15.88 3.01
CA ASP A 296 -4.21 16.89 3.48
C ASP A 296 -3.57 18.29 3.57
N SER A 297 -3.19 18.85 2.42
CA SER A 297 -2.38 20.06 2.29
C SER A 297 -3.07 21.31 2.85
N SER A 298 -4.40 21.32 2.86
CA SER A 298 -5.23 22.38 3.43
C SER A 298 -5.49 22.23 4.93
N GLY A 299 -5.33 21.02 5.49
CA GLY A 299 -5.53 20.70 6.90
C GLY A 299 -7.01 20.67 7.31
N ASP A 300 -7.91 20.43 6.36
CA ASP A 300 -9.36 20.37 6.60
C ASP A 300 -9.88 18.93 6.70
N GLY A 301 -9.01 17.93 6.48
CA GLY A 301 -9.35 16.51 6.52
C GLY A 301 -10.24 16.08 5.36
N ILE A 302 -10.35 16.88 4.30
CA ILE A 302 -11.15 16.61 3.11
C ILE A 302 -10.21 16.43 1.93
N GLU A 303 -10.20 15.22 1.39
CA GLU A 303 -9.44 14.95 0.17
C GLU A 303 -9.94 15.85 -0.97
N GLU A 304 -9.06 16.64 -1.58
CA GLU A 304 -9.35 17.42 -2.77
C GLU A 304 -8.55 16.92 -3.99
N PRO A 305 -9.02 17.11 -5.22
CA PRO A 305 -8.26 16.71 -6.42
C PRO A 305 -6.86 17.35 -6.50
N SER A 306 -6.69 18.57 -5.97
CA SER A 306 -5.41 19.28 -5.87
C SER A 306 -4.46 18.73 -4.81
N GLU A 307 -4.95 17.83 -3.95
CA GLU A 307 -4.20 17.21 -2.86
C GLU A 307 -3.79 15.76 -3.19
N LEU A 308 -4.16 15.27 -4.36
CA LEU A 308 -3.74 13.98 -4.89
C LEU A 308 -2.46 14.12 -5.68
N TYR A 309 -1.48 13.26 -5.37
CA TYR A 309 -0.17 13.26 -5.99
C TYR A 309 0.16 11.91 -6.60
N HIS A 310 0.90 11.91 -7.70
CA HIS A 310 1.36 10.66 -8.31
C HIS A 310 2.35 9.90 -7.42
N ARG A 311 2.21 8.57 -7.36
CA ARG A 311 3.20 7.69 -6.71
C ARG A 311 4.49 7.61 -7.54
N PHE A 312 5.64 7.58 -6.86
CA PHE A 312 6.98 7.43 -7.42
C PHE A 312 7.23 5.98 -7.88
N ASN A 313 7.63 5.78 -9.14
CA ASN A 313 7.86 4.43 -9.67
C ASN A 313 9.24 3.89 -9.27
N LEU A 314 9.28 2.78 -8.54
CA LEU A 314 10.51 2.06 -8.21
C LEU A 314 10.92 1.06 -9.31
N GLY A 315 9.93 0.48 -10.00
CA GLY A 315 10.12 -0.49 -11.08
C GLY A 315 10.39 0.15 -12.45
N ARG A 316 11.09 1.30 -12.48
CA ARG A 316 11.44 1.97 -13.75
C ARG A 316 12.65 1.29 -14.38
N GLU A 317 12.50 0.80 -15.60
CA GLU A 317 13.60 0.12 -16.29
C GLU A 317 14.60 1.12 -16.86
N GLU A 318 15.87 0.70 -16.99
CA GLU A 318 16.87 1.48 -17.71
C GLU A 318 16.52 1.58 -19.21
N ASN A 319 16.72 2.75 -19.81
CA ASN A 319 16.58 2.90 -21.25
C ASN A 319 17.71 2.14 -21.94
N ASN A 320 17.44 0.94 -22.45
CA ASN A 320 18.43 0.17 -23.18
C ASN A 320 18.71 0.82 -24.55
N PRO A 321 19.91 1.39 -24.79
CA PRO A 321 20.21 2.07 -26.04
C PRO A 321 20.28 1.10 -27.25
N ASN A 322 20.42 -0.22 -27.01
CA ASN A 322 20.41 -1.23 -28.07
C ASN A 322 19.00 -1.70 -28.47
N TYR A 323 17.97 -1.34 -27.70
CA TYR A 323 16.56 -1.60 -28.00
C TYR A 323 15.76 -0.28 -27.92
N PRO A 324 15.91 0.61 -28.93
CA PRO A 324 15.11 1.82 -29.02
C PRO A 324 13.64 1.42 -29.22
N GLY A 325 12.89 1.47 -28.13
CA GLY A 325 11.59 0.81 -27.96
C GLY A 325 11.20 0.68 -26.48
N THR A 326 12.16 0.84 -25.55
CA THR A 326 11.85 1.25 -24.17
C THR A 326 11.04 2.54 -24.21
N GLU A 327 10.00 2.59 -23.39
CA GLU A 327 8.99 3.65 -23.33
C GLU A 327 9.58 5.06 -23.56
N PRO A 328 9.15 5.83 -24.59
CA PRO A 328 9.85 7.03 -25.09
C PRO A 328 10.16 8.16 -24.10
N ASN A 329 9.76 8.05 -22.83
CA ASN A 329 9.95 9.06 -21.78
C ASN A 329 10.18 8.44 -20.38
N ASN A 330 10.70 7.21 -20.28
CA ASN A 330 11.07 6.64 -18.98
C ASN A 330 12.49 7.12 -18.59
N PRO A 331 12.67 8.06 -17.64
CA PRO A 331 13.99 8.35 -17.12
C PRO A 331 14.41 7.17 -16.24
N GLY A 332 15.25 6.28 -16.77
CA GLY A 332 15.85 5.18 -15.99
C GLY A 332 16.53 5.70 -14.72
N TRP A 333 16.91 4.80 -13.82
CA TRP A 333 17.53 5.17 -12.55
C TRP A 333 18.83 5.95 -12.75
N SER A 334 19.67 5.58 -13.74
CA SER A 334 20.90 6.31 -14.11
C SER A 334 20.66 7.75 -14.60
N GLN A 335 19.41 8.15 -14.87
CA GLN A 335 19.06 9.50 -15.30
C GLN A 335 18.48 10.36 -14.18
N LEU A 336 18.21 9.77 -13.02
CA LEU A 336 17.73 10.50 -11.85
C LEU A 336 18.88 11.20 -11.13
N THR A 337 18.54 12.31 -10.50
CA THR A 337 19.44 13.03 -9.59
C THR A 337 18.86 12.98 -8.18
N VAL A 338 19.70 13.24 -7.18
CA VAL A 338 19.23 13.45 -5.80
C VAL A 338 18.12 14.52 -5.72
N ASP A 339 18.22 15.60 -6.49
CA ASP A 339 17.20 16.66 -6.52
C ASP A 339 15.87 16.17 -7.14
N ASP A 340 15.90 15.20 -8.06
CA ASP A 340 14.68 14.59 -8.61
C ASP A 340 13.95 13.71 -7.60
N ILE A 341 14.66 13.13 -6.62
CA ILE A 341 14.07 12.37 -5.52
C ILE A 341 13.57 13.31 -4.41
N LEU A 342 14.34 14.36 -4.11
CA LEU A 342 14.04 15.34 -3.06
C LEU A 342 13.11 16.48 -3.51
N SER A 343 12.57 16.45 -4.73
CA SER A 343 11.58 17.44 -5.15
C SER A 343 10.22 17.23 -4.46
N ASP A 344 9.33 18.22 -4.53
CA ASP A 344 7.93 17.98 -4.21
C ASP A 344 7.32 16.98 -5.22
N PRO A 345 6.37 16.14 -4.77
CA PRO A 345 5.65 15.24 -5.67
C PRO A 345 4.76 16.05 -6.63
N VAL A 346 4.46 15.48 -7.79
CA VAL A 346 3.61 16.13 -8.80
C VAL A 346 2.14 15.78 -8.59
N GLU A 347 1.27 16.79 -8.69
CA GLU A 347 -0.19 16.61 -8.66
C GLU A 347 -0.64 15.54 -9.67
N TYR A 348 -1.60 14.72 -9.25
CA TYR A 348 -2.07 13.60 -10.02
C TYR A 348 -2.87 14.03 -11.26
N SER A 349 -2.55 13.42 -12.39
CA SER A 349 -3.38 13.49 -13.59
C SER A 349 -3.43 12.14 -14.29
N GLU A 350 -4.62 11.72 -14.71
CA GLU A 350 -4.83 10.59 -15.62
C GLU A 350 -4.27 10.84 -17.04
N ALA A 351 -3.92 12.09 -17.37
CA ALA A 351 -3.41 12.47 -18.67
C ALA A 351 -2.04 11.82 -18.97
N GLY A 352 -2.02 10.91 -19.95
CA GLY A 352 -0.79 10.30 -20.47
C GLY A 352 -0.64 8.81 -20.17
N GLY A 353 -1.49 8.23 -19.31
CA GLY A 353 -1.54 6.79 -19.01
C GLY A 353 -0.31 6.21 -18.30
N LYS A 354 0.81 6.94 -18.30
CA LYS A 354 2.07 6.58 -17.65
C LYS A 354 2.73 7.77 -16.97
N TYR A 355 3.32 7.51 -15.82
CA TYR A 355 4.06 8.46 -15.01
C TYR A 355 5.14 7.71 -14.22
N TYR A 356 6.40 8.07 -14.42
CA TYR A 356 7.55 7.41 -13.76
C TYR A 356 7.92 8.12 -12.45
N GLY A 357 7.73 9.43 -12.38
CA GLY A 357 7.77 10.17 -11.13
C GLY A 357 9.09 10.79 -10.72
N LYS A 358 8.93 11.94 -10.08
CA LYS A 358 9.90 12.73 -9.32
C LYS A 358 9.24 13.10 -7.99
N GLY A 359 10.07 13.28 -6.96
CA GLY A 359 9.65 13.70 -5.64
C GLY A 359 9.09 12.57 -4.78
N ILE A 360 9.76 12.30 -3.66
CA ILE A 360 9.25 11.46 -2.57
C ILE A 360 9.04 12.39 -1.38
N LYS A 361 7.78 12.75 -1.10
CA LYS A 361 7.44 13.71 -0.03
C LYS A 361 8.01 13.30 1.32
N TRP A 362 7.95 12.00 1.63
CA TRP A 362 8.48 11.45 2.86
C TRP A 362 9.98 11.76 3.03
N LEU A 363 10.79 11.68 1.97
CA LEU A 363 12.23 11.95 2.06
C LEU A 363 12.55 13.46 1.94
N ASN A 364 11.80 14.18 1.11
CA ASN A 364 11.95 15.64 0.94
C ASN A 364 11.67 16.38 2.26
N ASN A 365 10.72 15.92 3.07
CA ASN A 365 10.47 16.51 4.39
C ASN A 365 11.34 15.88 5.48
N TYR A 366 12.60 16.33 5.58
CA TYR A 366 13.59 15.86 6.56
C TYR A 366 13.64 16.70 7.85
N ALA A 367 12.60 17.49 8.17
CA ALA A 367 12.60 18.40 9.32
C ALA A 367 12.81 17.69 10.68
N ASN A 368 12.37 16.43 10.78
CA ASN A 368 12.47 15.60 11.98
C ASN A 368 13.59 14.55 11.89
N LEU A 369 14.38 14.55 10.81
CA LEU A 369 15.53 13.68 10.65
C LEU A 369 16.70 14.21 11.48
N THR A 370 17.33 13.34 12.25
CA THR A 370 18.57 13.66 12.96
C THR A 370 19.73 13.68 11.98
N ALA A 371 20.65 14.65 12.13
CA ALA A 371 21.80 14.78 11.24
C ALA A 371 22.85 13.67 11.46
N GLU A 372 22.90 13.08 12.67
CA GLU A 372 23.97 12.17 13.11
C GLU A 372 25.36 12.77 12.85
N THR A 373 26.21 12.06 12.11
CA THR A 373 27.58 12.48 11.76
C THR A 373 27.62 13.49 10.61
N PHE A 374 26.50 13.70 9.91
CA PHE A 374 26.42 14.66 8.80
C PHE A 374 26.35 16.11 9.31
N PRO A 375 26.79 17.10 8.52
CA PRO A 375 26.69 18.51 8.90
C PRO A 375 25.24 19.02 9.05
N SER A 376 24.26 18.33 8.44
CA SER A 376 22.83 18.66 8.56
C SER A 376 21.94 17.50 8.13
N ALA A 377 20.70 17.49 8.63
CA ALA A 377 19.66 16.54 8.22
C ALA A 377 19.40 16.56 6.70
N GLN A 378 19.54 17.73 6.05
CA GLN A 378 19.41 17.85 4.60
C GLN A 378 20.47 17.04 3.87
N ILE A 379 21.73 17.07 4.32
CA ILE A 379 22.81 16.31 3.69
C ILE A 379 22.61 14.82 3.92
N ARG A 380 22.16 14.41 5.12
CA ARG A 380 21.77 13.01 5.37
C ARG A 380 20.62 12.55 4.45
N ALA A 381 19.62 13.39 4.20
CA ALA A 381 18.56 13.06 3.24
C ALA A 381 19.10 12.90 1.80
N LYS A 382 20.10 13.70 1.40
CA LYS A 382 20.80 13.52 0.12
C LYS A 382 21.59 12.22 0.05
N GLN A 383 22.23 11.81 1.15
CA GLN A 383 22.88 10.50 1.25
C GLN A 383 21.89 9.36 1.03
N ILE A 384 20.73 9.39 1.69
CA ILE A 384 19.69 8.36 1.52
C ILE A 384 19.17 8.34 0.07
N ALA A 385 18.96 9.50 -0.54
CA ALA A 385 18.56 9.59 -1.94
C ALA A 385 19.63 9.03 -2.90
N ALA A 386 20.92 9.28 -2.65
CA ALA A 386 22.01 8.72 -3.43
C ALA A 386 22.09 7.19 -3.27
N ASN A 387 21.96 6.67 -2.03
CA ASN A 387 21.87 5.22 -1.77
C ASN A 387 20.71 4.56 -2.53
N LEU A 388 19.56 5.25 -2.64
CA LEU A 388 18.42 4.75 -3.40
C LEU A 388 18.70 4.69 -4.92
N ILE A 389 19.48 5.64 -5.46
CA ILE A 389 19.88 5.64 -6.87
C ILE A 389 20.86 4.50 -7.14
N ASP A 390 21.94 4.39 -6.37
CA ASP A 390 22.99 3.37 -6.55
C ASP A 390 22.49 1.94 -6.34
N TYR A 391 21.45 1.77 -5.52
CA TYR A 391 20.81 0.46 -5.42
C TYR A 391 20.22 0.01 -6.78
N CYS A 392 19.73 0.97 -7.56
CA CYS A 392 18.82 0.75 -8.68
C CYS A 392 19.41 1.04 -10.07
N ASP A 393 20.41 1.89 -10.19
CA ASP A 393 21.11 2.11 -11.45
C ASP A 393 21.98 0.90 -11.80
N ASN A 394 22.61 0.94 -12.98
CA ASN A 394 23.24 -0.24 -13.60
C ASN A 394 24.77 -0.15 -13.68
N ASP A 395 25.35 0.85 -13.02
CA ASP A 395 26.78 1.08 -13.06
C ASP A 395 27.47 0.60 -11.77
N ARG A 396 28.65 1.11 -11.45
CA ARG A 396 29.38 0.72 -10.23
C ARG A 396 30.01 1.97 -9.59
N ALA A 397 29.57 3.15 -10.00
CA ALA A 397 30.12 4.43 -9.61
C ALA A 397 29.22 5.06 -8.54
N ALA A 398 29.81 5.38 -7.39
CA ALA A 398 29.04 6.01 -6.32
C ALA A 398 28.40 7.33 -6.80
N HIS A 399 27.08 7.46 -6.63
CA HIS A 399 26.38 8.69 -6.98
C HIS A 399 26.70 9.79 -5.97
N THR A 400 27.29 10.88 -6.47
CA THR A 400 27.84 11.93 -5.62
C THR A 400 27.73 13.31 -6.25
N ASP A 401 27.76 14.36 -5.42
CA ASP A 401 27.87 15.75 -5.88
C ASP A 401 29.29 16.15 -6.29
N SER A 402 30.33 15.44 -5.82
CA SER A 402 31.73 15.78 -6.07
C SER A 402 32.68 14.61 -5.85
N THR A 403 33.61 14.37 -6.78
CA THR A 403 34.61 13.29 -6.65
C THR A 403 35.91 13.72 -5.96
N THR A 404 35.99 14.96 -5.49
CA THR A 404 37.19 15.48 -4.80
C THR A 404 36.93 15.81 -3.34
N ALA A 405 35.69 16.17 -3.04
CA ALA A 405 35.25 16.57 -1.71
C ALA A 405 33.73 16.40 -1.64
N PRO A 406 33.21 15.17 -1.68
CA PRO A 406 31.78 14.90 -1.65
C PRO A 406 31.13 15.40 -0.36
N THR A 407 29.86 15.78 -0.44
CA THR A 407 29.00 15.96 0.75
C THR A 407 28.11 14.75 1.02
N TYR A 408 27.90 13.91 0.00
CA TYR A 408 27.27 12.59 0.08
C TYR A 408 27.90 11.67 -0.98
N THR A 409 27.89 10.37 -0.71
CA THR A 409 28.46 9.33 -1.59
C THR A 409 27.56 8.11 -1.55
N GLY A 410 26.77 7.88 -2.60
CA GLY A 410 25.87 6.73 -2.64
C GLY A 410 26.62 5.39 -2.45
N ASN A 411 25.87 4.41 -1.96
CA ASN A 411 26.36 3.06 -1.72
C ASN A 411 26.07 2.16 -2.92
N ASP A 412 27.06 2.00 -3.79
CA ASP A 412 27.01 1.13 -4.96
C ASP A 412 27.76 -0.20 -4.72
N GLN A 413 27.61 -1.17 -5.62
CA GLN A 413 28.27 -2.48 -5.64
C GLN A 413 29.78 -2.37 -5.91
N SER A 414 30.51 -1.72 -5.02
CA SER A 414 31.95 -1.46 -5.06
C SER A 414 32.60 -1.66 -3.68
N PRO A 415 33.94 -1.83 -3.60
CA PRO A 415 34.62 -1.94 -2.29
C PRO A 415 34.64 -0.60 -1.53
N TYR A 416 34.51 -0.66 -0.20
CA TYR A 416 34.54 0.51 0.69
C TYR A 416 35.84 0.60 1.49
N ILE A 417 36.26 1.81 1.84
CA ILE A 417 37.40 2.09 2.72
C ILE A 417 37.03 1.66 4.14
N ASN A 418 37.82 0.75 4.72
CA ASN A 418 37.53 0.13 6.03
C ASN A 418 38.54 0.55 7.12
N GLU A 419 39.83 0.55 6.78
CA GLU A 419 40.88 0.87 7.73
C GLU A 419 42.01 1.64 7.02
N VAL A 420 42.59 2.60 7.73
CA VAL A 420 43.73 3.39 7.25
C VAL A 420 44.79 3.43 8.33
N GLN A 421 45.98 2.94 8.00
CA GLN A 421 47.16 3.03 8.83
C GLN A 421 48.19 3.97 8.19
N LEU A 422 48.73 4.89 8.97
CA LEU A 422 49.84 5.76 8.55
C LEU A 422 51.09 5.47 9.37
N MET A 423 52.16 5.04 8.71
CA MET A 423 53.47 4.90 9.31
C MET A 423 54.29 6.17 9.11
N VAL A 424 54.83 6.70 10.19
CA VAL A 424 55.83 7.77 10.20
C VAL A 424 57.21 7.15 10.46
N ASP A 425 58.11 7.23 9.47
CA ASP A 425 59.53 6.91 9.60
C ASP A 425 60.32 8.20 9.75
N GLY A 426 60.90 8.42 10.93
CA GLY A 426 61.70 9.60 11.23
C GLY A 426 63.18 9.28 11.42
N ASP A 427 64.07 10.16 10.97
CA ASP A 427 65.48 10.12 11.37
C ASP A 427 66.03 11.55 11.48
N VAL A 428 66.69 11.83 12.61
CA VAL A 428 67.47 13.06 12.78
C VAL A 428 68.92 12.70 13.01
N SER A 429 69.78 13.06 12.06
CA SER A 429 71.20 12.67 12.10
C SER A 429 72.16 13.85 11.88
N ASP A 430 73.35 13.76 12.47
CA ASP A 430 74.51 14.64 12.20
C ASP A 430 75.67 13.75 11.72
N PRO A 431 75.66 13.39 10.42
CA PRO A 431 76.52 12.33 9.89
C PRO A 431 78.01 12.72 9.88
N LEU A 432 78.33 14.01 9.96
CA LEU A 432 79.70 14.52 9.90
C LEU A 432 80.22 15.02 11.26
N GLY A 433 79.37 15.06 12.29
CA GLY A 433 79.74 15.55 13.62
C GLY A 433 80.14 17.03 13.64
N ASN A 434 79.66 17.81 12.66
CA ASN A 434 80.10 19.20 12.43
C ASN A 434 79.02 20.23 12.77
N GLY A 435 77.93 19.80 13.42
CA GLY A 435 76.79 20.66 13.75
C GLY A 435 75.82 20.90 12.59
N VAL A 436 75.90 20.10 11.51
CA VAL A 436 74.91 20.10 10.43
C VAL A 436 74.00 18.88 10.59
N TYR A 437 72.76 19.15 10.94
CA TYR A 437 71.73 18.16 11.21
C TYR A 437 70.81 17.99 10.01
N TYR A 438 70.41 16.74 9.76
CA TYR A 438 69.50 16.33 8.69
C TYR A 438 68.24 15.79 9.35
N CYS A 439 67.07 16.32 8.98
CA CYS A 439 65.79 15.79 9.41
C CYS A 439 65.10 15.12 8.22
N ASN A 440 65.06 13.80 8.26
CA ASN A 440 64.38 12.97 7.29
C ASN A 440 63.06 12.47 7.90
N VAL A 441 61.95 12.68 7.20
CA VAL A 441 60.64 12.16 7.62
C VAL A 441 59.95 11.59 6.40
N PHE A 442 59.54 10.34 6.48
CA PHE A 442 58.82 9.64 5.43
C PHE A 442 57.48 9.15 5.95
N LEU A 443 56.48 9.17 5.07
CA LEU A 443 55.16 8.63 5.33
C LEU A 443 54.92 7.40 4.46
N VAL A 444 54.41 6.34 5.05
CA VAL A 444 53.83 5.19 4.33
C VAL A 444 52.37 5.09 4.73
N ALA A 445 51.51 4.85 3.76
CA ALA A 445 50.09 4.64 3.98
C ALA A 445 49.71 3.20 3.63
N ASP A 446 48.96 2.59 4.51
CA ASP A 446 48.26 1.33 4.32
C ASP A 446 46.77 1.63 4.32
N VAL A 447 46.09 1.26 3.24
CA VAL A 447 44.62 1.40 3.15
C VAL A 447 44.04 0.02 2.94
N GLU A 448 43.17 -0.37 3.85
CA GLU A 448 42.30 -1.51 3.71
C GLU A 448 40.96 -1.09 3.13
N VAL A 449 40.49 -1.90 2.20
CA VAL A 449 39.12 -1.91 1.74
C VAL A 449 38.44 -3.23 2.09
N VAL A 450 37.11 -3.17 2.18
CA VAL A 450 36.25 -4.34 2.27
C VAL A 450 35.33 -4.37 1.06
N ASN A 451 35.32 -5.50 0.36
CA ASN A 451 34.29 -5.77 -0.63
C ASN A 451 33.21 -6.62 0.03
N MET A 452 32.04 -6.04 0.23
CA MET A 452 30.89 -6.72 0.85
C MET A 452 30.12 -7.61 -0.15
N TYR A 453 30.40 -7.45 -1.44
CA TYR A 453 29.58 -7.99 -2.51
C TYR A 453 30.14 -9.27 -3.09
N GLN A 454 29.23 -10.10 -3.59
CA GLN A 454 29.56 -11.25 -4.42
C GLN A 454 29.17 -10.96 -5.86
N THR A 455 30.15 -10.91 -6.76
CA THR A 455 29.92 -10.61 -8.18
C THR A 455 29.75 -11.90 -9.00
N THR A 456 28.79 -11.91 -9.92
CA THR A 456 28.53 -13.11 -10.76
C THR A 456 29.63 -13.38 -11.79
N ASP A 457 30.47 -12.39 -12.07
CA ASP A 457 31.60 -12.48 -12.98
C ASP A 457 32.92 -12.89 -12.32
N ASN A 458 32.95 -13.12 -10.99
CA ASN A 458 34.16 -13.35 -10.18
C ASN A 458 35.27 -12.34 -10.50
N LYS A 459 34.90 -11.12 -10.92
CA LYS A 459 35.89 -10.11 -11.28
C LYS A 459 36.37 -9.44 -10.02
N SER A 460 37.66 -9.62 -9.74
CA SER A 460 38.30 -8.86 -8.68
C SER A 460 38.46 -7.40 -9.10
N PHE A 461 38.33 -6.48 -8.15
CA PHE A 461 38.60 -5.07 -8.39
C PHE A 461 40.11 -4.79 -8.29
N ASN A 462 40.60 -3.90 -9.15
CA ASN A 462 41.90 -3.26 -8.99
C ASN A 462 41.65 -1.79 -8.67
N LEU A 463 42.16 -1.34 -7.53
CA LEU A 463 41.81 -0.05 -6.97
C LEU A 463 43.03 0.85 -6.84
N ARG A 464 42.79 2.14 -7.03
CA ARG A 464 43.68 3.24 -6.68
C ARG A 464 43.12 3.94 -5.45
N ALA A 465 43.88 3.92 -4.35
CA ALA A 465 43.61 4.77 -3.21
C ALA A 465 44.56 5.97 -3.23
N MET A 466 44.00 7.17 -3.10
CA MET A 466 44.72 8.45 -3.06
C MET A 466 44.58 9.04 -1.66
N VAL A 467 45.58 8.80 -0.81
CA VAL A 467 45.58 9.29 0.57
C VAL A 467 46.14 10.71 0.58
N THR A 468 45.34 11.68 0.98
CA THR A 468 45.75 13.09 1.10
C THR A 468 45.95 13.45 2.56
N VAL A 469 47.19 13.76 2.93
CA VAL A 469 47.57 14.09 4.31
C VAL A 469 48.10 15.51 4.45
N SER A 470 47.70 16.17 5.52
CA SER A 470 48.33 17.40 6.00
C SER A 470 48.70 17.24 7.45
N GLY A 471 49.71 17.98 7.90
CA GLY A 471 50.14 17.88 9.28
C GLY A 471 51.30 18.78 9.61
N THR A 472 51.76 18.64 10.85
CA THR A 472 52.86 19.39 11.39
C THR A 472 53.74 18.52 12.26
N TYR A 473 55.04 18.79 12.25
CA TYR A 473 55.95 18.16 13.18
C TYR A 473 57.09 19.11 13.56
N GLY A 474 57.66 18.92 14.74
CA GLY A 474 58.89 19.60 15.15
C GLY A 474 60.05 18.61 15.24
N TRP A 475 61.26 19.15 15.26
CA TRP A 475 62.45 18.35 15.51
C TRP A 475 63.55 19.16 16.19
N GLY A 476 64.25 18.49 17.10
CA GLY A 476 65.46 18.98 17.74
C GLY A 476 66.69 18.61 16.92
N PRO A 477 67.68 19.50 16.75
CA PRO A 477 67.89 20.72 17.53
C PRO A 477 67.25 22.03 17.01
N LYS A 478 66.60 22.03 15.84
CA LYS A 478 66.03 23.25 15.22
C LYS A 478 64.93 23.90 16.09
N ASN A 479 64.17 23.10 16.84
CA ASN A 479 63.08 23.52 17.74
C ASN A 479 62.04 24.43 17.04
N SER A 480 61.75 24.14 15.76
CA SER A 480 60.73 24.83 14.98
C SER A 480 59.75 23.83 14.39
N THR A 481 58.47 24.20 14.33
CA THR A 481 57.44 23.39 13.67
C THR A 481 57.51 23.54 12.16
N ARG A 482 57.53 22.42 11.45
CA ARG A 482 57.31 22.32 10.01
C ARG A 482 55.86 21.93 9.73
N THR A 483 55.30 22.46 8.65
CA THR A 483 53.98 22.09 8.13
C THR A 483 54.14 21.46 6.74
N PHE A 484 53.41 20.39 6.51
CA PHE A 484 53.17 19.83 5.18
C PHE A 484 51.67 19.88 4.88
N THR A 485 51.30 20.16 3.63
CA THR A 485 49.91 20.43 3.25
C THR A 485 49.57 19.65 1.99
N ASP A 486 48.44 18.95 2.03
CA ASP A 486 47.87 18.16 0.95
C ASP A 486 48.90 17.28 0.21
N VAL A 487 49.74 16.59 0.98
CA VAL A 487 50.66 15.59 0.44
C VAL A 487 49.82 14.38 0.01
N VAL A 488 49.92 14.02 -1.28
CA VAL A 488 49.16 12.90 -1.85
C VAL A 488 50.05 11.66 -1.92
N ILE A 489 49.59 10.59 -1.28
CA ILE A 489 50.25 9.28 -1.20
C ILE A 489 49.40 8.29 -2.02
N PRO A 490 49.75 8.00 -3.28
CA PRO A 490 49.04 7.02 -4.08
C PRO A 490 49.48 5.60 -3.72
N LEU A 491 48.52 4.68 -3.62
CA LEU A 491 48.79 3.25 -3.51
C LEU A 491 47.86 2.44 -4.42
N THR A 492 48.15 1.15 -4.54
CA THR A 492 47.38 0.22 -5.36
C THR A 492 46.91 -0.95 -4.53
N ILE A 493 45.64 -1.32 -4.67
CA ILE A 493 45.06 -2.52 -4.06
C ILE A 493 44.61 -3.42 -5.20
N ASN A 494 45.35 -4.51 -5.43
CA ASN A 494 45.09 -5.41 -6.55
C ASN A 494 44.25 -6.61 -6.11
N ALA A 495 43.41 -7.07 -7.02
CA ALA A 495 42.64 -8.31 -6.88
C ALA A 495 41.81 -8.37 -5.59
N VAL A 496 41.02 -7.33 -5.32
CA VAL A 496 40.01 -7.35 -4.26
C VAL A 496 38.88 -8.29 -4.70
N GLY A 497 38.80 -9.45 -4.08
CA GLY A 497 37.81 -10.50 -4.39
C GLY A 497 36.46 -10.23 -3.76
N ASP A 498 35.54 -11.18 -3.90
CA ASP A 498 34.22 -11.14 -3.27
C ASP A 498 34.31 -11.37 -1.75
N ARG A 499 33.47 -10.67 -0.97
CA ARG A 499 33.33 -10.87 0.49
C ARG A 499 34.66 -10.98 1.21
N CYS A 500 35.53 -9.99 1.02
CA CYS A 500 36.87 -10.04 1.56
C CYS A 500 37.41 -8.67 1.97
N TYR A 501 38.28 -8.71 2.98
CA TYR A 501 39.18 -7.63 3.35
C TYR A 501 40.44 -7.67 2.49
N LYS A 502 40.90 -6.51 2.05
CA LYS A 502 42.14 -6.39 1.28
C LYS A 502 42.79 -5.03 1.49
N PHE A 503 44.08 -5.03 1.77
CA PHE A 503 44.84 -3.79 1.88
C PHE A 503 45.94 -3.67 0.83
N GLY A 504 46.41 -2.44 0.64
CA GLY A 504 47.60 -2.13 -0.14
C GLY A 504 48.47 -1.12 0.58
N THR A 505 49.78 -1.25 0.39
CA THR A 505 50.81 -0.42 1.01
C THR A 505 51.41 0.55 -0.01
N SER A 506 51.63 1.80 0.38
CA SER A 506 52.27 2.79 -0.46
C SER A 506 53.80 2.64 -0.50
N ALA A 507 54.44 3.30 -1.47
CA ALA A 507 55.84 3.64 -1.30
C ALA A 507 55.99 4.76 -0.26
N ALA A 508 57.16 4.87 0.35
CA ALA A 508 57.49 5.96 1.26
C ALA A 508 57.50 7.31 0.53
N ILE A 509 56.79 8.30 1.08
CA ILE A 509 56.71 9.68 0.57
C ILE A 509 57.52 10.61 1.48
N ASP A 510 58.42 11.37 0.87
CA ASP A 510 59.32 12.28 1.57
C ASP A 510 58.59 13.57 1.99
N VAL A 511 58.53 13.77 3.31
CA VAL A 511 58.11 15.00 3.96
C VAL A 511 59.22 15.49 4.87
N SER A 512 60.45 15.61 4.40
CA SER A 512 61.64 16.04 5.18
C SER A 512 61.85 17.56 5.21
N ASP A 513 62.30 18.12 6.35
CA ASP A 513 62.58 19.58 6.49
C ASP A 513 63.93 19.97 5.85
N GLY A 514 64.79 18.98 5.59
CA GLY A 514 66.13 19.17 5.05
C GLY A 514 67.16 19.42 6.14
N THR A 515 68.12 20.32 5.87
CA THR A 515 69.30 20.53 6.72
C THR A 515 69.21 21.78 7.59
N TRP A 516 69.70 21.69 8.81
CA TRP A 516 69.91 22.84 9.69
C TRP A 516 71.32 22.83 10.29
N SER A 517 71.96 24.00 10.35
CA SER A 517 73.31 24.14 10.90
C SER A 517 73.30 24.97 12.18
N ASP A 518 73.85 24.42 13.26
CA ASP A 518 74.12 25.15 14.50
C ASP A 518 75.50 25.83 14.42
N SER A 519 75.59 27.10 14.80
CA SER A 519 76.86 27.84 14.78
C SER A 519 77.00 28.72 16.02
N PRO A 520 77.98 28.45 16.91
CA PRO A 520 78.94 27.34 16.88
C PRO A 520 78.29 25.97 17.18
N PRO A 521 78.85 24.84 16.71
CA PRO A 521 78.30 23.51 17.00
C PRO A 521 78.17 23.26 18.51
N ALA A 522 76.94 23.09 19.00
CA ALA A 522 76.70 22.70 20.38
C ALA A 522 76.81 21.17 20.54
N TRP A 523 77.61 20.72 21.51
CA TRP A 523 77.82 19.30 21.81
C TRP A 523 76.69 18.78 22.70
N GLY A 524 76.10 17.62 22.36
CA GLY A 524 75.05 16.96 23.16
C GLY A 524 73.62 17.43 22.87
N GLN A 525 73.36 17.97 21.67
CA GLN A 525 72.02 18.28 21.21
C GLN A 525 71.17 17.00 21.06
N ILE A 526 69.90 17.07 21.47
CA ILE A 526 68.95 15.96 21.30
C ILE A 526 68.53 15.91 19.84
N ARG A 527 68.70 14.75 19.20
CA ARG A 527 68.39 14.51 17.79
C ARG A 527 67.11 13.71 17.71
N LYS A 528 65.99 14.41 17.60
CA LYS A 528 64.70 13.73 17.53
C LYS A 528 63.63 14.52 16.83
N ILE A 529 62.63 13.80 16.32
CA ILE A 529 61.30 14.37 16.15
C ILE A 529 60.73 14.56 17.56
N ASP A 530 60.20 15.75 17.87
CA ASP A 530 59.74 16.09 19.21
C ASP A 530 58.20 16.05 19.35
N HIS A 531 57.47 16.34 18.28
CA HIS A 531 56.02 16.16 18.14
C HIS A 531 55.65 15.91 16.69
N PHE A 532 54.63 15.10 16.44
CA PHE A 532 54.04 14.88 15.12
C PHE A 532 52.51 14.91 15.23
N LYS A 533 51.85 15.55 14.27
CA LYS A 533 50.39 15.71 14.23
C LYS A 533 49.87 15.67 12.79
N PHE A 534 48.83 14.89 12.56
CA PHE A 534 48.03 15.01 11.34
C PHE A 534 46.91 16.04 11.56
N THR A 535 46.73 16.93 10.60
CA THR A 535 45.66 17.94 10.59
C THR A 535 44.58 17.65 9.57
N LYS A 536 44.86 16.74 8.64
CA LYS A 536 43.93 16.28 7.61
C LYS A 536 44.35 14.90 7.13
N ILE A 537 43.41 13.97 7.06
CA ILE A 537 43.58 12.67 6.39
C ILE A 537 42.29 12.41 5.62
N ASN A 538 42.41 12.33 4.29
CA ASN A 538 41.31 11.96 3.41
C ASN A 538 41.77 10.82 2.50
N VAL A 539 40.86 9.93 2.13
CA VAL A 539 41.14 8.87 1.15
C VAL A 539 40.10 8.95 0.04
N LYS A 540 40.56 8.98 -1.21
CA LYS A 540 39.71 8.81 -2.40
C LYS A 540 40.01 7.45 -3.02
N LEU A 541 38.97 6.65 -3.24
CA LEU A 541 39.05 5.34 -3.89
C LEU A 541 38.50 5.41 -5.31
N THR A 542 39.26 4.87 -6.26
CA THR A 542 38.91 4.84 -7.69
C THR A 542 39.30 3.54 -8.35
N ASP A 543 38.65 3.24 -9.48
CA ASP A 543 39.03 2.14 -10.37
C ASP A 543 40.42 2.36 -10.98
N LEU A 544 41.29 1.35 -10.90
CA LEU A 544 42.59 1.37 -11.55
C LEU A 544 42.51 0.95 -13.03
N ASP A 545 41.59 0.05 -13.39
CA ASP A 545 41.61 -0.60 -14.70
C ASP A 545 41.26 0.37 -15.84
N ASN A 546 40.48 1.41 -15.53
CA ASN A 546 40.08 2.47 -16.46
C ASN A 546 40.84 3.79 -16.25
N GLU A 547 41.93 3.76 -15.48
CA GLU A 547 42.70 4.95 -15.11
C GLU A 547 43.67 5.40 -16.21
N THR A 548 43.55 6.66 -16.65
CA THR A 548 44.56 7.30 -17.54
C THR A 548 45.53 8.21 -16.79
N VAL A 549 45.14 8.67 -15.60
CA VAL A 549 45.92 9.51 -14.67
C VAL A 549 45.57 9.07 -13.25
N PRO A 550 46.55 8.91 -12.33
CA PRO A 550 46.31 8.55 -10.93
C PRO A 550 45.18 9.36 -10.26
N GLY A 551 44.18 8.67 -9.71
CA GLY A 551 42.98 9.21 -9.05
C GLY A 551 41.83 9.61 -9.98
N ASN A 552 41.88 9.27 -11.28
CA ASN A 552 40.89 9.68 -12.29
C ASN A 552 40.12 8.52 -12.95
N GLY A 553 40.17 7.32 -12.36
CA GLY A 553 39.24 6.25 -12.72
C GLY A 553 37.82 6.50 -12.19
N THR A 554 36.95 5.52 -12.38
CA THR A 554 35.59 5.52 -11.80
C THR A 554 35.65 5.74 -10.30
N PHE A 555 34.83 6.64 -9.78
CA PHE A 555 34.79 6.98 -8.35
C PHE A 555 33.98 5.92 -7.59
N TYR A 556 34.57 5.36 -6.54
CA TYR A 556 33.92 4.32 -5.73
C TYR A 556 33.62 4.80 -4.33
N ASP A 557 34.57 5.45 -3.68
CA ASP A 557 34.42 5.81 -2.27
C ASP A 557 35.30 7.00 -1.87
N TYR A 558 34.95 7.65 -0.77
CA TYR A 558 35.69 8.75 -0.20
C TYR A 558 35.49 8.84 1.31
N SER A 559 36.58 9.01 2.07
CA SER A 559 36.53 9.17 3.52
C SER A 559 37.21 10.45 3.99
N TYR A 560 36.56 11.19 4.88
CA TYR A 560 37.15 12.26 5.69
C TYR A 560 37.45 11.72 7.08
N ILE A 561 38.71 11.35 7.32
CA ILE A 561 39.11 10.62 8.53
C ILE A 561 39.52 11.59 9.65
N GLU A 562 40.24 12.66 9.30
CA GLU A 562 40.87 13.51 10.31
C GLU A 562 40.75 15.00 10.03
N SER A 563 40.41 15.76 11.08
CA SER A 563 40.57 17.21 11.11
C SER A 563 41.03 17.69 12.50
N ASN A 564 42.36 17.74 12.69
CA ASN A 564 43.10 18.17 13.90
C ASN A 564 43.28 17.14 15.03
N SER A 565 44.22 16.19 14.87
CA SER A 565 44.51 15.17 15.89
C SER A 565 45.19 15.80 17.11
N ASP A 566 45.10 15.14 18.27
CA ASP A 566 45.97 15.50 19.39
C ASP A 566 47.44 15.32 19.03
N THR A 567 48.31 16.08 19.71
CA THR A 567 49.75 16.07 19.47
C THR A 567 50.31 14.73 19.94
N VAL A 568 50.88 13.92 19.05
CA VAL A 568 51.62 12.73 19.48
C VAL A 568 53.07 13.13 19.68
N ASP A 569 53.54 13.04 20.93
CA ASP A 569 54.96 13.19 21.30
C ASP A 569 55.74 11.96 20.80
N VAL A 570 55.84 11.81 19.47
CA VAL A 570 56.64 10.77 18.84
C VAL A 570 58.11 11.09 19.10
N LYS A 571 58.77 10.32 19.96
CA LYS A 571 60.23 10.41 20.17
C LYS A 571 60.92 9.50 19.17
N VAL A 572 61.40 10.06 18.07
CA VAL A 572 62.23 9.33 17.11
C VAL A 572 63.69 9.70 17.34
N ASP A 573 64.46 8.86 18.04
CA ASP A 573 65.89 9.11 18.35
C ASP A 573 66.79 8.21 17.49
N SER A 574 67.88 8.76 16.95
CA SER A 574 68.86 8.02 16.16
C SER A 574 69.59 6.92 16.94
N ASP A 575 69.49 6.91 18.27
CA ASP A 575 70.21 6.00 19.17
C ASP A 575 69.34 4.84 19.73
N ASP A 576 68.05 4.69 19.34
CA ASP A 576 67.15 3.64 19.83
C ASP A 576 66.41 2.86 18.71
N ASN A 577 65.79 1.71 19.03
CA ASN A 577 64.98 0.90 18.09
C ASN A 577 63.62 1.55 17.69
N ASP A 578 63.39 2.82 18.05
CA ASP A 578 62.09 3.53 18.00
C ASP A 578 61.93 4.42 16.73
N ARG A 579 62.32 3.89 15.56
CA ARG A 579 62.33 4.64 14.28
C ARG A 579 60.95 4.83 13.63
N TYR A 580 59.98 3.97 13.99
CA TYR A 580 58.67 3.89 13.33
C TYR A 580 57.54 4.14 14.32
N TYR A 581 56.50 4.83 13.85
CA TYR A 581 55.25 5.01 14.58
C TYR A 581 54.06 4.83 13.64
N PHE A 582 53.07 4.07 14.08
CA PHE A 582 51.85 3.81 13.31
C PHE A 582 50.68 4.59 13.89
N PHE A 583 49.73 4.96 13.04
CA PHE A 583 48.47 5.63 13.38
C PHE A 583 47.35 4.87 12.69
N ASP A 584 46.53 4.16 13.44
CA ASP A 584 45.49 3.26 12.90
C ASP A 584 44.10 3.84 13.11
N TYR A 585 43.34 3.92 12.03
CA TYR A 585 41.97 4.39 11.97
C TYR A 585 41.10 3.28 11.39
N GLN A 586 40.09 2.82 12.15
CA GLN A 586 39.17 1.76 11.71
C GLN A 586 37.74 2.30 11.70
N ILE A 587 36.91 1.78 10.81
CA ILE A 587 35.49 2.13 10.75
C ILE A 587 34.60 1.04 11.37
N ASP A 588 33.49 1.45 11.98
CA ASP A 588 32.49 0.52 12.50
C ASP A 588 31.57 -0.01 11.38
N ASP A 589 31.13 0.84 10.45
CA ASP A 589 30.36 0.46 9.26
C ASP A 589 31.03 1.03 7.98
N PRO A 590 31.60 0.19 7.11
CA PRO A 590 32.30 0.64 5.90
C PRO A 590 31.46 1.49 4.95
N ARG A 591 30.14 1.36 4.98
CA ARG A 591 29.21 2.12 4.11
C ARG A 591 28.91 3.52 4.63
N GLN A 592 29.29 3.79 5.87
CA GLN A 592 29.11 5.05 6.55
C GLN A 592 30.49 5.50 7.02
N ASN A 593 31.34 5.86 6.06
CA ASN A 593 32.74 6.20 6.28
C ASN A 593 33.10 7.59 5.70
N LEU A 594 32.10 8.36 5.27
CA LEU A 594 32.31 9.63 4.60
C LEU A 594 32.73 10.71 5.58
N ASN A 595 32.00 10.89 6.68
CA ASN A 595 32.12 12.04 7.57
C ASN A 595 33.16 11.82 8.66
N LEU A 596 33.70 12.93 9.19
CA LEU A 596 34.65 12.89 10.31
C LEU A 596 34.11 12.15 11.54
N GLY A 597 32.83 12.32 11.85
CA GLY A 597 32.18 11.68 12.99
C GLY A 597 32.06 10.16 12.85
N ASP A 598 32.12 9.64 11.62
CA ASP A 598 32.03 8.20 11.36
C ASP A 598 33.28 7.47 11.88
N TRP A 599 34.43 8.16 11.90
CA TRP A 599 35.74 7.67 12.35
C TRP A 599 36.06 8.00 13.83
N ALA A 600 35.08 8.51 14.60
CA ALA A 600 35.28 8.98 15.98
C ALA A 600 34.81 7.97 17.05
N ASP A 601 35.27 8.11 18.30
CA ASP A 601 34.84 7.27 19.43
C ASP A 601 33.48 7.71 19.98
N ALA A 602 32.69 6.76 20.45
CA ALA A 602 31.48 7.05 21.20
C ALA A 602 31.86 7.31 22.66
N ASP A 603 31.76 8.59 23.06
CA ASP A 603 31.54 9.07 24.43
C ASP A 603 32.79 9.40 25.27
N ASP A 604 33.04 10.70 25.46
CA ASP A 604 33.06 11.21 26.82
C ASP A 604 31.72 11.90 27.10
N SER A 605 31.19 11.73 28.30
CA SER A 605 29.88 12.23 28.75
C SER A 605 29.72 13.77 28.73
N ASN A 606 30.65 14.49 28.09
CA ASN A 606 30.68 15.94 27.91
C ASN A 606 30.57 16.37 26.43
N GLY A 607 30.45 15.44 25.47
CA GLY A 607 30.25 15.77 24.06
C GLY A 607 31.52 16.23 23.33
N HIS A 608 32.71 15.78 23.77
CA HIS A 608 33.95 15.96 23.02
C HIS A 608 34.23 14.72 22.16
N TYR A 609 34.26 14.89 20.83
CA TYR A 609 34.69 13.85 19.90
C TYR A 609 36.22 13.69 19.97
N HIS A 610 36.71 12.53 20.41
CA HIS A 610 38.10 12.13 20.22
C HIS A 610 38.18 11.21 19.00
N GLN A 611 39.08 11.54 18.08
CA GLN A 611 39.30 10.70 16.90
C GLN A 611 40.06 9.44 17.31
N ARG A 612 39.52 8.26 16.99
CA ARG A 612 40.11 6.97 17.34
C ARG A 612 41.39 6.79 16.52
N HIS A 613 42.54 7.00 17.15
CA HIS A 613 43.82 6.61 16.57
C HIS A 613 44.55 5.75 17.60
N HIS A 614 44.76 4.48 17.25
CA HIS A 614 45.76 3.69 17.96
C HIS A 614 47.12 4.13 17.45
N HIS A 615 48.05 4.31 18.37
CA HIS A 615 49.41 4.60 18.01
C HIS A 615 50.35 3.65 18.73
N HIS A 616 51.19 2.99 17.96
CA HIS A 616 51.96 1.88 18.47
C HIS A 616 53.34 1.83 17.80
N LYS A 617 54.28 1.13 18.47
CA LYS A 617 55.70 1.05 18.09
C LYS A 617 56.08 -0.25 17.36
N LYS A 618 55.13 -1.17 17.17
CA LYS A 618 55.33 -2.48 16.52
C LYS A 618 54.11 -2.83 15.68
N GLU A 619 54.32 -3.38 14.48
CA GLU A 619 53.29 -3.88 13.52
C GLU A 619 52.24 -4.88 14.09
N SER A 620 52.19 -5.16 15.41
CA SER A 620 51.60 -6.39 15.94
C SER A 620 50.19 -6.31 16.54
N ASP A 621 49.48 -5.18 16.44
CA ASP A 621 48.10 -5.07 16.93
C ASP A 621 47.07 -4.96 15.79
N ASP A 622 47.47 -5.32 14.56
CA ASP A 622 46.75 -5.00 13.33
C ASP A 622 45.57 -5.93 13.01
N THR A 623 44.46 -5.33 12.57
CA THR A 623 43.34 -6.02 11.90
C THR A 623 43.46 -5.97 10.37
N LEU A 624 44.50 -5.33 9.82
CA LEU A 624 44.73 -5.31 8.37
C LEU A 624 44.69 -6.72 7.73
N GLY A 625 43.84 -6.84 6.73
CA GLY A 625 43.47 -8.05 6.02
C GLY A 625 42.42 -8.91 6.72
N ALA A 626 41.79 -8.45 7.80
CA ALA A 626 40.86 -9.20 8.64
C ALA A 626 39.73 -8.32 9.21
N ARG A 627 38.76 -8.95 9.87
CA ARG A 627 37.67 -8.24 10.54
C ARG A 627 38.21 -7.36 11.67
N ASN A 628 37.76 -6.11 11.71
CA ASN A 628 37.99 -5.20 12.85
C ASN A 628 37.44 -5.86 14.12
N ASN A 629 38.31 -6.17 15.09
CA ASN A 629 37.95 -6.90 16.31
C ASN A 629 38.77 -6.48 17.53
N SER A 630 39.31 -5.27 17.51
CA SER A 630 40.15 -4.75 18.58
C SER A 630 39.30 -4.27 19.76
N ASP A 631 39.90 -4.14 20.96
CA ASP A 631 39.18 -3.77 22.19
C ASP A 631 38.46 -2.39 22.10
N ALA A 632 38.79 -1.57 21.08
CA ALA A 632 38.19 -0.26 20.81
C ALA A 632 37.25 -0.24 19.59
N TYR A 633 37.16 -1.32 18.83
CA TYR A 633 36.34 -1.44 17.62
C TYR A 633 35.66 -2.80 17.55
N ASP A 634 34.34 -2.82 17.75
CA ASP A 634 33.50 -4.01 17.65
C ASP A 634 32.34 -3.76 16.68
N PRO A 635 32.59 -3.86 15.35
CA PRO A 635 31.54 -3.77 14.35
C PRO A 635 30.41 -4.75 14.67
N ASN A 636 29.18 -4.25 14.66
CA ASN A 636 27.98 -5.00 14.95
C ASN A 636 27.06 -5.07 13.72
N PRO A 637 27.46 -5.80 12.66
CA PRO A 637 26.74 -5.84 11.40
C PRO A 637 25.26 -6.19 11.57
N GLY A 638 24.92 -7.19 12.37
CA GLY A 638 23.52 -7.56 12.67
C GLY A 638 22.90 -6.85 13.87
N GLY A 639 23.32 -5.61 14.16
CA GLY A 639 22.97 -4.89 15.39
C GLY A 639 21.48 -4.54 15.52
N ASN A 640 21.13 -3.67 16.47
CA ASN A 640 19.72 -3.38 16.80
C ASN A 640 18.92 -2.65 15.70
N ARG A 641 19.59 -2.13 14.65
CA ARG A 641 18.98 -1.28 13.61
C ARG A 641 19.01 -1.84 12.18
N ASP A 642 19.80 -2.88 11.93
CA ASP A 642 19.82 -3.77 10.74
C ASP A 642 19.94 -5.20 11.29
N VAL A 643 18.82 -5.72 11.83
CA VAL A 643 18.83 -6.89 12.72
C VAL A 643 18.84 -8.17 11.88
N GLU A 644 20.02 -8.77 11.75
CA GLU A 644 20.21 -10.05 11.08
C GLU A 644 20.82 -11.08 12.05
N THR A 645 20.08 -12.17 12.31
CA THR A 645 20.44 -13.16 13.33
C THR A 645 21.77 -13.83 12.97
N GLY A 646 22.81 -13.57 13.77
CA GLY A 646 24.12 -14.23 13.61
C GLY A 646 25.06 -13.56 12.60
N ALA A 647 24.71 -12.39 12.07
CA ALA A 647 25.60 -11.60 11.24
C ALA A 647 26.84 -11.17 12.02
N VAL A 648 28.02 -11.57 11.53
CA VAL A 648 29.32 -11.32 12.16
C VAL A 648 30.23 -10.53 11.24
N GLU A 649 30.04 -10.60 9.93
CA GLU A 649 30.80 -9.84 8.95
C GLU A 649 29.93 -8.77 8.27
N PRO A 650 30.52 -7.70 7.72
CA PRO A 650 29.79 -6.67 6.99
C PRO A 650 28.95 -7.22 5.82
N TRP A 651 29.31 -8.36 5.24
CA TRP A 651 28.55 -8.97 4.14
C TRP A 651 27.42 -9.92 4.58
N ASP A 652 27.19 -10.06 5.89
CA ASP A 652 26.13 -10.92 6.44
C ASP A 652 24.78 -10.18 6.62
N VAL A 653 24.73 -8.89 6.33
CA VAL A 653 23.52 -8.04 6.49
C VAL A 653 22.74 -7.88 5.19
N SER A 654 21.44 -7.57 5.31
CA SER A 654 20.54 -7.36 4.17
C SER A 654 21.15 -6.42 3.11
N THR A 655 21.57 -5.25 3.57
CA THR A 655 22.22 -4.16 2.83
C THR A 655 23.54 -4.51 2.11
N ALA A 656 24.15 -5.65 2.40
CA ALA A 656 25.26 -6.18 1.60
C ALA A 656 24.80 -6.75 0.24
N TYR A 657 23.50 -6.71 -0.02
CA TYR A 657 22.92 -6.96 -1.33
C TYR A 657 22.54 -5.65 -2.00
N ILE A 658 23.22 -5.34 -3.10
CA ILE A 658 22.84 -4.27 -4.03
C ILE A 658 22.36 -4.92 -5.33
N ARG A 659 21.19 -4.49 -5.81
CA ARG A 659 20.60 -5.06 -7.01
C ARG A 659 21.37 -4.63 -8.26
N ASN A 660 21.82 -3.37 -8.31
CA ASN A 660 22.47 -2.77 -9.48
C ASN A 660 21.59 -2.91 -10.74
N SER A 661 20.30 -2.65 -10.52
CA SER A 661 19.21 -2.69 -11.50
C SER A 661 17.93 -2.23 -10.80
N TYR A 662 16.95 -1.80 -11.58
CA TYR A 662 15.63 -1.40 -11.10
C TYR A 662 14.99 -2.39 -10.12
N MET A 663 14.28 -1.86 -9.11
CA MET A 663 13.69 -2.68 -8.05
C MET A 663 12.68 -3.69 -8.59
N ARG A 664 12.71 -4.90 -8.04
CA ARG A 664 11.76 -5.96 -8.38
C ARG A 664 10.67 -6.14 -7.36
N SER A 665 10.74 -5.47 -6.22
CA SER A 665 9.74 -5.52 -5.17
C SER A 665 9.88 -4.32 -4.23
N PRO A 666 8.78 -3.81 -3.63
CA PRO A 666 8.87 -2.77 -2.61
C PRO A 666 9.68 -3.13 -1.37
N TRP A 667 9.85 -4.42 -1.04
CA TRP A 667 10.65 -4.80 0.13
C TRP A 667 12.15 -4.51 -0.04
N GLU A 668 12.60 -4.26 -1.27
CA GLU A 668 13.98 -3.88 -1.55
C GLU A 668 14.37 -2.50 -0.98
N LEU A 669 13.38 -1.69 -0.58
CA LEU A 669 13.62 -0.47 0.18
C LEU A 669 14.32 -0.75 1.52
N GLY A 670 14.12 -1.93 2.12
CA GLY A 670 14.80 -2.35 3.35
C GLY A 670 16.31 -2.50 3.24
N PHE A 671 16.84 -2.64 2.01
CA PHE A 671 18.27 -2.77 1.73
C PHE A 671 18.98 -1.43 1.63
N ILE A 672 18.25 -0.32 1.73
CA ILE A 672 18.81 1.01 1.58
C ILE A 672 19.36 1.45 2.94
N ASN A 673 20.67 1.71 2.98
CA ASN A 673 21.31 2.31 4.15
C ASN A 673 20.77 3.73 4.39
N ARG A 674 20.48 4.07 5.65
CA ARG A 674 19.80 5.30 6.10
C ARG A 674 20.76 6.44 6.44
N GLY A 675 22.04 6.32 6.06
CA GLY A 675 23.09 7.29 6.36
C GLY A 675 23.39 7.35 7.87
N ASP A 676 23.56 6.19 8.50
CA ASP A 676 24.11 6.01 9.85
C ASP A 676 24.61 4.56 9.96
N ASN A 677 25.47 4.28 10.95
CA ASN A 677 26.11 2.98 11.12
C ASN A 677 25.07 1.87 11.35
N TRP A 678 25.09 0.85 10.50
CA TRP A 678 24.20 -0.32 10.58
C TRP A 678 22.71 0.06 10.63
N ASP A 679 22.34 1.13 9.91
CA ASP A 679 21.00 1.69 9.89
C ASP A 679 20.33 1.49 8.52
N THR A 680 19.18 0.82 8.49
CA THR A 680 18.38 0.58 7.27
C THR A 680 17.07 1.35 7.27
N LEU A 681 16.48 1.53 6.09
CA LEU A 681 15.10 2.00 6.00
C LEU A 681 14.14 0.98 6.62
N ARG A 682 13.49 1.38 7.70
CA ARG A 682 12.65 0.51 8.52
C ARG A 682 11.22 0.46 8.00
N ILE A 683 10.98 -0.22 6.89
CA ILE A 683 9.67 -0.20 6.19
C ILE A 683 8.60 -1.08 6.86
N TYR A 684 8.97 -1.84 7.88
CA TYR A 684 8.04 -2.67 8.65
C TYR A 684 7.37 -1.93 9.83
N LEU A 685 7.74 -0.67 10.07
CA LEU A 685 7.17 0.16 11.13
C LEU A 685 6.64 1.48 10.55
N TYR A 686 5.37 1.78 10.84
CA TYR A 686 4.68 3.00 10.42
C TYR A 686 4.79 4.10 11.47
N ASN A 687 5.22 5.30 11.04
CA ASN A 687 5.27 6.49 11.87
C ASN A 687 3.87 7.10 12.01
N ARG A 688 3.26 6.91 13.18
CA ARG A 688 1.94 7.47 13.51
C ARG A 688 1.97 8.98 13.65
N ASN A 689 3.08 9.57 14.09
CA ASN A 689 3.16 11.03 14.22
C ASN A 689 3.03 11.80 12.89
N ASP A 690 3.12 11.09 11.76
CA ASP A 690 2.99 11.63 10.41
C ASP A 690 1.61 11.39 9.79
N ASP A 691 0.72 10.65 10.47
CA ASP A 691 -0.69 10.84 10.21
C ASP A 691 -1.16 12.11 10.93
N ASN A 692 -2.13 12.78 10.33
CA ASN A 692 -2.80 13.91 10.96
C ASN A 692 -3.64 13.31 12.11
N ASP A 693 -3.01 12.89 13.22
CA ASP A 693 -3.69 12.41 14.43
C ASP A 693 -3.31 13.17 15.70
N GLY A 694 -2.49 14.21 15.55
CA GLY A 694 -2.40 15.33 16.49
C GLY A 694 -2.56 14.98 17.97
N ASN A 695 -1.91 13.93 18.48
CA ASN A 695 -1.97 13.50 19.89
C ASN A 695 -3.36 13.22 20.51
N ASN A 696 -4.46 13.33 19.77
CA ASN A 696 -5.80 13.24 20.33
C ASN A 696 -6.64 12.36 19.42
N ASN A 697 -7.27 11.38 20.03
CA ASN A 697 -8.23 10.43 19.49
C ASN A 697 -9.54 11.13 18.97
N GLU A 698 -9.43 12.34 18.44
CA GLU A 698 -10.52 13.17 17.93
C GLU A 698 -10.74 12.80 16.46
N SER A 699 -11.78 11.99 16.27
CA SER A 699 -12.41 11.65 15.01
C SER A 699 -12.61 12.89 14.12
N GLY A 700 -11.79 13.05 13.08
CA GLY A 700 -11.97 14.12 12.09
C GLY A 700 -10.83 14.28 11.07
N GLU A 701 -9.61 13.88 11.40
CA GLU A 701 -8.45 14.13 10.53
C GLU A 701 -8.20 12.92 9.61
N TRP A 702 -8.10 13.14 8.30
CA TRP A 702 -8.00 12.09 7.28
C TRP A 702 -6.79 12.38 6.38
N GLY A 703 -6.09 11.34 5.89
CA GLY A 703 -4.95 11.48 4.98
C GLY A 703 -3.58 11.49 5.65
N ALA A 704 -2.52 11.60 4.84
CA ALA A 704 -1.17 11.82 5.36
C ALA A 704 -0.98 13.31 5.68
N SER A 705 -0.34 13.61 6.81
CA SER A 705 -0.14 15.00 7.25
C SER A 705 0.71 15.78 6.25
N PRO A 706 0.48 17.09 6.04
CA PRO A 706 1.40 17.97 5.30
C PRO A 706 2.82 17.95 5.83
N SER A 707 2.96 17.70 7.15
CA SER A 707 4.24 17.59 7.83
C SER A 707 4.80 16.16 7.84
N MET A 708 4.19 15.21 7.13
CA MET A 708 4.71 13.84 7.02
C MET A 708 6.14 13.87 6.47
N GLY A 709 7.03 13.07 7.04
CA GLY A 709 8.43 13.15 6.67
C GLY A 709 9.30 12.12 7.37
N ILE A 710 10.48 11.88 6.80
CA ILE A 710 11.48 11.04 7.44
C ILE A 710 11.86 11.62 8.81
N SER A 711 11.91 10.76 9.81
CA SER A 711 12.17 11.14 11.21
C SER A 711 13.25 10.28 11.84
N THR A 712 13.29 10.17 13.17
CA THR A 712 14.22 9.27 13.88
C THR A 712 13.91 7.81 13.55
N TRP A 713 14.94 6.95 13.45
CA TRP A 713 14.79 5.54 13.07
C TRP A 713 13.73 4.77 13.89
N ASP A 714 13.60 5.05 15.20
CA ASP A 714 12.63 4.40 16.09
C ASP A 714 11.17 4.61 15.70
N LYS A 715 10.86 5.63 14.89
CA LYS A 715 9.50 5.91 14.40
C LYS A 715 9.12 5.07 13.19
N GLY A 716 10.10 4.54 12.47
CA GLY A 716 9.88 3.74 11.26
C GLY A 716 9.66 4.57 10.00
N ASP A 717 9.81 3.90 8.86
CA ASP A 717 9.85 4.51 7.53
C ASP A 717 8.72 4.03 6.61
N ALA A 718 7.79 3.21 7.11
CA ALA A 718 6.74 2.59 6.28
C ALA A 718 5.83 3.61 5.56
N ASN A 719 5.78 4.88 6.00
CA ASN A 719 5.03 5.95 5.34
C ASN A 719 5.44 6.12 3.86
N ILE A 720 6.69 5.80 3.49
CA ILE A 720 7.14 5.78 2.08
C ILE A 720 6.32 4.79 1.23
N LEU A 721 5.80 3.71 1.81
CA LEU A 721 5.08 2.65 1.09
C LEU A 721 3.78 3.16 0.47
N ASP A 722 3.20 4.25 0.96
CA ASP A 722 2.05 4.88 0.31
C ASP A 722 2.47 5.81 -0.85
N GLN A 723 3.73 6.17 -0.98
CA GLN A 723 4.20 7.10 -2.01
C GLN A 723 4.81 6.40 -3.23
N ILE A 724 5.00 5.09 -3.18
CA ILE A 724 5.71 4.32 -4.22
C ILE A 724 4.77 3.48 -5.09
N LYS A 725 5.24 3.02 -6.25
CA LYS A 725 4.57 2.02 -7.10
C LYS A 725 5.60 1.20 -7.88
N MET A 726 5.19 0.06 -8.43
CA MET A 726 6.09 -0.84 -9.17
C MET A 726 5.89 -0.82 -10.69
N SER A 727 5.02 0.05 -11.21
CA SER A 727 4.79 0.17 -12.65
C SER A 727 4.68 1.62 -13.10
N GLY A 728 4.94 1.86 -14.39
CA GLY A 728 4.78 3.18 -14.98
C GLY A 728 3.32 3.62 -15.12
N ALA A 729 2.32 2.74 -14.98
CA ALA A 729 0.92 3.09 -15.19
C ALA A 729 0.43 4.19 -14.23
N THR A 730 -0.44 5.08 -14.70
CA THR A 730 -1.11 6.07 -13.82
C THR A 730 -2.29 5.48 -13.06
N GLU A 731 -2.79 4.32 -13.50
CA GLU A 731 -3.94 3.63 -12.89
C GLU A 731 -3.71 2.10 -12.92
N CYS A 732 -4.34 1.38 -12.00
CA CYS A 732 -4.22 -0.07 -11.86
C CYS A 732 -5.58 -0.71 -11.53
N PHE A 733 -5.92 -1.82 -12.18
CA PHE A 733 -7.14 -2.56 -11.89
C PHE A 733 -6.92 -3.61 -10.79
N GLY A 734 -7.95 -3.85 -9.97
CA GLY A 734 -8.04 -4.99 -9.07
C GLY A 734 -7.26 -4.89 -7.77
N LYS A 735 -6.77 -3.70 -7.39
CA LYS A 735 -6.19 -3.49 -6.06
C LYS A 735 -7.19 -3.83 -4.95
N ILE A 736 -6.71 -4.53 -3.92
CA ILE A 736 -7.51 -4.92 -2.76
C ILE A 736 -7.57 -3.76 -1.78
N ASN A 737 -8.78 -3.43 -1.32
CA ASN A 737 -8.93 -2.49 -0.22
C ASN A 737 -8.67 -3.19 1.12
N LEU A 738 -7.73 -2.69 1.90
CA LEU A 738 -7.39 -3.21 3.22
C LEU A 738 -8.53 -3.05 4.23
N ASN A 739 -9.45 -2.11 3.99
CA ASN A 739 -10.62 -1.86 4.84
C ASN A 739 -11.81 -2.78 4.54
N THR A 740 -11.66 -3.73 3.61
CA THR A 740 -12.73 -4.68 3.28
C THR A 740 -13.18 -5.50 4.48
N THR A 741 -14.48 -5.78 4.54
CA THR A 741 -15.07 -6.75 5.47
C THR A 741 -15.06 -8.18 4.90
N ASN A 742 -14.70 -8.35 3.62
CA ASN A 742 -14.64 -9.64 2.96
C ASN A 742 -13.35 -10.38 3.34
N ASN A 743 -13.52 -11.35 4.24
CA ASN A 743 -12.41 -12.12 4.76
C ASN A 743 -11.71 -12.99 3.71
N ASP A 744 -12.48 -13.59 2.81
CA ASP A 744 -11.94 -14.47 1.77
C ASP A 744 -11.00 -13.69 0.84
N VAL A 745 -11.31 -12.42 0.56
CA VAL A 745 -10.46 -11.56 -0.27
C VAL A 745 -9.15 -11.19 0.45
N LEU A 746 -9.20 -10.92 1.75
CA LEU A 746 -7.97 -10.73 2.55
C LEU A 746 -7.15 -12.03 2.66
N MET A 747 -7.81 -13.19 2.68
CA MET A 747 -7.15 -14.50 2.60
C MET A 747 -6.42 -14.69 1.29
N ALA A 748 -7.01 -14.29 0.16
CA ALA A 748 -6.34 -14.33 -1.14
C ALA A 748 -5.12 -13.39 -1.20
N LEU A 749 -5.19 -12.24 -0.50
CA LEU A 749 -4.09 -11.27 -0.42
C LEU A 749 -2.90 -11.80 0.39
N ILE A 750 -3.11 -12.38 1.57
CA ILE A 750 -2.02 -12.66 2.53
C ILE A 750 -1.70 -14.16 2.61
N GLY A 751 -2.70 -15.02 2.37
CA GLY A 751 -2.53 -16.46 2.45
C GLY A 751 -1.58 -16.98 1.37
N GLY A 752 -0.72 -17.93 1.73
CA GLY A 752 0.18 -18.58 0.80
C GLY A 752 1.46 -17.79 0.49
N ILE A 753 1.69 -16.65 1.14
CA ILE A 753 2.97 -15.93 1.05
C ILE A 753 4.06 -16.78 1.73
N ARG A 754 5.10 -17.11 0.97
CA ARG A 754 6.34 -17.70 1.49
C ARG A 754 7.34 -16.59 1.76
N ILE A 755 8.33 -16.90 2.57
CA ILE A 755 9.40 -16.00 3.02
C ILE A 755 10.74 -16.72 2.88
N GLY A 756 11.83 -15.97 2.80
CA GLY A 756 13.16 -16.47 2.50
C GLY A 756 13.35 -16.76 1.01
N VAL A 757 12.75 -15.95 0.13
CA VAL A 757 13.03 -16.06 -1.31
C VAL A 757 14.27 -15.24 -1.64
N SER A 758 15.23 -15.87 -2.33
CA SER A 758 16.38 -15.18 -2.91
C SER A 758 15.95 -13.99 -3.78
N PRO A 759 16.44 -12.76 -3.51
CA PRO A 759 16.25 -11.61 -4.40
C PRO A 759 17.03 -11.74 -5.73
N ASN A 760 17.67 -12.90 -5.98
CA ASN A 760 18.66 -13.12 -7.02
C ASN A 760 18.07 -13.68 -8.34
N PRO A 761 17.91 -12.86 -9.40
CA PRO A 761 17.68 -13.35 -10.75
C PRO A 761 18.94 -13.78 -11.51
N ASN A 762 20.13 -13.56 -10.94
CA ASN A 762 21.42 -13.71 -11.62
C ASN A 762 22.27 -14.87 -11.06
N SER A 763 21.73 -15.73 -10.20
CA SER A 763 22.42 -16.97 -9.83
C SER A 763 22.30 -17.99 -10.97
N ALA A 764 23.15 -17.86 -11.97
CA ALA A 764 23.44 -18.94 -12.92
C ALA A 764 24.05 -20.19 -12.23
N THR A 765 24.27 -20.13 -10.91
CA THR A 765 24.63 -21.25 -10.06
C THR A 765 23.64 -21.38 -8.91
N VAL A 766 22.48 -21.96 -9.19
CA VAL A 766 21.82 -22.84 -8.21
C VAL A 766 22.90 -23.81 -7.73
N ARG A 767 23.50 -23.57 -6.56
CA ARG A 767 24.24 -24.64 -5.88
C ARG A 767 23.17 -25.67 -5.49
N PRO A 768 23.32 -26.94 -5.90
CA PRO A 768 22.33 -27.95 -5.61
C PRO A 768 22.39 -28.30 -4.12
N TYR A 769 21.29 -27.99 -3.42
CA TYR A 769 20.92 -28.46 -2.09
C TYR A 769 21.78 -28.01 -0.89
N PRO A 770 21.19 -27.35 0.12
CA PRO A 770 21.60 -27.59 1.49
C PRO A 770 21.28 -29.04 1.83
N ARG A 771 22.24 -29.69 2.50
CA ARG A 771 22.17 -31.07 2.98
C ARG A 771 20.84 -31.32 3.72
N LEU A 772 20.09 -32.34 3.31
CA LEU A 772 18.94 -32.86 4.06
C LEU A 772 19.33 -33.02 5.55
N PRO A 773 18.53 -32.54 6.51
CA PRO A 773 18.64 -33.02 7.87
C PRO A 773 18.40 -34.52 7.82
N ASN A 774 19.36 -35.29 8.33
CA ASN A 774 19.18 -36.71 8.55
C ASN A 774 17.83 -36.95 9.25
N SER A 775 16.98 -37.71 8.58
CA SER A 775 15.72 -38.23 9.11
C SER A 775 15.99 -39.18 10.27
N SER A 776 16.18 -38.65 11.47
CA SER A 776 15.98 -39.38 12.73
C SER A 776 16.01 -38.44 13.92
N GLY A 777 14.86 -38.24 14.57
CA GLY A 777 14.80 -37.77 15.95
C GLY A 777 14.18 -36.39 16.10
N THR A 778 13.04 -36.37 16.77
CA THR A 778 12.44 -35.25 17.49
C THR A 778 13.45 -34.31 18.15
N THR A 779 13.46 -33.03 17.78
CA THR A 779 13.66 -31.89 18.70
C THR A 779 13.09 -30.60 18.08
N THR A 780 12.27 -29.92 18.87
CA THR A 780 12.14 -28.45 18.90
C THR A 780 13.52 -27.78 18.84
N ASP A 781 13.69 -26.79 17.97
CA ASP A 781 14.57 -25.59 18.07
C ASP A 781 15.22 -25.20 16.73
N GLY A 782 14.99 -23.94 16.35
CA GLY A 782 16.11 -23.01 16.14
C GLY A 782 16.91 -23.08 14.84
N THR A 783 16.26 -23.12 13.68
CA THR A 783 16.91 -22.68 12.43
C THR A 783 16.19 -21.46 11.88
N ASP A 784 16.43 -20.32 12.51
CA ASP A 784 16.30 -19.02 11.85
C ASP A 784 17.41 -18.98 10.79
N ASP A 785 17.01 -18.91 9.52
CA ASP A 785 17.83 -19.12 8.33
C ASP A 785 18.53 -17.80 8.01
N SER A 786 19.80 -17.70 8.40
CA SER A 786 20.55 -16.46 8.62
C SER A 786 21.23 -15.87 7.38
N ASP A 787 20.71 -16.08 6.17
CA ASP A 787 21.28 -15.52 4.95
C ASP A 787 20.21 -14.70 4.19
N PRO A 788 20.43 -13.39 3.97
CA PRO A 788 19.63 -12.58 3.04
C PRO A 788 19.63 -13.24 1.66
N GLY A 789 18.53 -13.91 1.33
CA GLY A 789 18.34 -14.52 0.04
C GLY A 789 18.87 -15.95 -0.15
N ALA A 790 19.12 -16.71 0.91
CA ALA A 790 19.14 -18.17 0.79
C ALA A 790 17.71 -18.67 0.50
N LEU A 791 17.55 -19.56 -0.51
CA LEU A 791 16.28 -20.22 -0.78
C LEU A 791 15.88 -21.08 0.41
N SER A 792 15.11 -20.51 1.34
CA SER A 792 14.49 -21.32 2.37
C SER A 792 13.28 -22.02 1.76
N TYR A 793 13.10 -23.30 2.05
CA TYR A 793 11.81 -23.98 1.88
C TYR A 793 10.85 -23.51 2.99
N GLY A 794 10.75 -22.18 3.15
CA GLY A 794 10.16 -21.49 4.27
C GLY A 794 8.71 -21.87 4.46
N SER A 795 8.27 -21.72 5.70
CA SER A 795 6.89 -21.97 6.10
C SER A 795 5.90 -21.01 5.45
N GLU A 796 4.76 -21.55 4.99
CA GLU A 796 3.65 -20.80 4.41
C GLU A 796 2.93 -19.95 5.47
N LEU A 797 2.70 -18.66 5.18
CA LEU A 797 1.76 -17.84 5.95
C LEU A 797 0.32 -18.33 5.68
N VAL A 798 -0.27 -18.96 6.69
CA VAL A 798 -1.63 -19.52 6.64
C VAL A 798 -2.61 -18.59 7.37
N TYR A 799 -3.68 -18.18 6.71
CA TYR A 799 -4.79 -17.45 7.35
C TYR A 799 -5.74 -18.43 8.08
N ALA A 800 -6.07 -18.18 9.35
CA ALA A 800 -7.01 -18.99 10.12
C ALA A 800 -8.48 -18.63 9.83
N GLY A 801 -9.20 -19.57 9.19
CA GLY A 801 -10.66 -19.63 9.25
C GLY A 801 -11.13 -20.21 10.59
N VAL A 802 -12.30 -19.77 11.04
CA VAL A 802 -12.95 -20.14 12.30
C VAL A 802 -13.01 -21.67 12.43
N ASP A 803 -12.45 -22.21 13.52
CA ASP A 803 -12.59 -23.58 14.09
C ASP A 803 -11.33 -24.48 14.21
N ASP A 804 -10.14 -24.10 13.71
CA ASP A 804 -8.94 -24.94 13.90
C ASP A 804 -7.91 -24.36 14.89
N VAL A 805 -7.75 -25.07 16.03
CA VAL A 805 -6.95 -24.71 17.21
C VAL A 805 -5.41 -24.80 16.98
N ASN A 806 -4.91 -24.73 15.73
CA ASN A 806 -3.49 -25.02 15.44
C ASN A 806 -2.81 -24.17 14.35
N TYR A 807 -3.41 -23.08 13.87
CA TYR A 807 -2.85 -22.23 12.81
C TYR A 807 -2.75 -20.75 13.23
N ILE A 808 -2.00 -19.93 12.46
CA ILE A 808 -1.85 -18.49 12.72
C ILE A 808 -3.23 -17.86 12.75
N ALA A 809 -3.69 -17.59 13.96
CA ALA A 809 -4.68 -16.57 14.15
C ALA A 809 -3.95 -15.24 13.87
N ILE A 810 -4.07 -14.70 12.66
CA ILE A 810 -4.34 -13.25 12.57
C ILE A 810 -5.73 -13.16 13.22
N ALA A 811 -5.73 -13.13 14.56
CA ALA A 811 -6.90 -13.48 15.34
C ALA A 811 -7.98 -12.44 15.06
N ALA A 812 -9.03 -12.90 14.38
CA ALA A 812 -10.12 -12.12 13.88
C ALA A 812 -9.71 -11.08 12.81
N THR A 813 -10.69 -10.76 11.98
CA THR A 813 -10.91 -9.50 11.23
C THR A 813 -10.52 -8.19 11.98
N ASN A 814 -10.14 -8.29 13.25
CA ASN A 814 -9.74 -7.25 14.19
C ASN A 814 -8.23 -6.99 14.19
N SER A 815 -7.42 -7.93 13.69
CA SER A 815 -5.94 -7.85 13.71
C SER A 815 -5.32 -7.32 12.42
N ILE A 816 -6.12 -7.01 11.38
CA ILE A 816 -5.71 -6.21 10.18
C ILE A 816 -6.43 -4.86 10.26
N LYS A 817 -6.81 -4.40 11.44
CA LYS A 817 -7.48 -3.11 11.64
C LYS A 817 -6.81 -2.43 12.81
N VAL A 818 -6.67 -1.10 12.76
CA VAL A 818 -6.00 -0.35 13.82
C VAL A 818 -6.85 -0.46 15.09
N PRO A 819 -6.31 -0.97 16.22
CA PRO A 819 -7.03 -0.93 17.49
C PRO A 819 -7.24 0.54 17.89
N GLY A 820 -8.49 0.95 18.11
CA GLY A 820 -8.77 2.23 18.74
C GLY A 820 -8.12 2.30 20.13
N ALA A 821 -7.67 3.49 20.55
CA ALA A 821 -7.06 3.70 21.86
C ALA A 821 -8.10 3.60 23.00
N SER A 822 -8.55 2.39 23.31
CA SER A 822 -9.17 1.96 24.58
C SER A 822 -9.60 0.50 24.45
N ALA A 823 -8.70 -0.44 24.79
CA ALA A 823 -8.95 -1.88 24.75
C ALA A 823 -9.92 -2.38 25.86
N ALA A 824 -10.92 -1.58 26.23
CA ALA A 824 -11.93 -1.92 27.21
C ALA A 824 -13.32 -1.57 26.65
N ALA A 825 -14.09 -2.61 26.34
CA ALA A 825 -15.48 -2.60 25.87
C ALA A 825 -15.72 -2.22 24.39
N GLY A 826 -15.84 -3.23 23.53
CA GLY A 826 -16.58 -3.13 22.25
C GLY A 826 -16.07 -2.09 21.24
N ALA A 827 -14.75 -1.88 21.16
CA ALA A 827 -14.14 -0.84 20.33
C ALA A 827 -14.50 -0.97 18.83
N ALA A 828 -14.97 0.13 18.24
CA ALA A 828 -15.07 0.31 16.80
C ALA A 828 -13.65 0.31 16.19
N PHE A 829 -13.44 -0.48 15.13
CA PHE A 829 -12.20 -0.51 14.38
C PHE A 829 -12.06 0.77 13.55
N LEU A 830 -10.89 1.42 13.63
CA LEU A 830 -10.58 2.54 12.74
C LEU A 830 -10.11 1.98 11.38
N PRO A 831 -10.66 2.47 10.26
CA PRO A 831 -10.16 2.11 8.94
C PRO A 831 -8.72 2.61 8.76
N TYR A 832 -7.94 1.89 7.97
CA TYR A 832 -6.69 2.40 7.44
C TYR A 832 -6.96 3.61 6.56
N LYS A 833 -6.23 4.69 6.80
CA LYS A 833 -6.25 5.93 6.01
C LYS A 833 -5.27 5.83 4.83
N THR A 834 -4.10 5.25 5.07
CA THR A 834 -3.08 4.98 4.05
C THR A 834 -2.77 3.49 4.02
N ARG A 835 -2.32 2.96 2.87
CA ARG A 835 -1.97 1.53 2.82
C ARG A 835 -0.77 1.19 3.70
N ALA A 836 0.11 2.15 3.96
CA ALA A 836 1.31 2.00 4.78
C ALA A 836 1.02 1.62 6.25
N GLN A 837 -0.15 2.00 6.79
CA GLN A 837 -0.51 1.70 8.19
C GLN A 837 -0.60 0.20 8.49
N VAL A 838 -0.83 -0.65 7.47
CA VAL A 838 -0.88 -2.10 7.63
C VAL A 838 0.47 -2.72 8.02
N ALA A 839 1.59 -2.05 7.70
CA ALA A 839 2.94 -2.54 7.97
C ALA A 839 3.12 -2.86 9.46
N SER A 840 2.87 -1.89 10.34
CA SER A 840 2.97 -2.09 11.80
C SER A 840 2.07 -3.20 12.32
N THR A 841 0.88 -3.32 11.76
CA THR A 841 -0.10 -4.33 12.18
C THR A 841 0.39 -5.74 11.86
N ILE A 842 0.89 -5.97 10.64
CA ILE A 842 1.43 -7.27 10.22
C ILE A 842 2.72 -7.58 10.99
N THR A 843 3.61 -6.60 11.18
CA THR A 843 4.84 -6.77 11.97
C THR A 843 4.56 -7.21 13.40
N GLN A 844 3.56 -6.62 14.06
CA GLN A 844 3.16 -7.04 15.41
C GLN A 844 2.72 -8.50 15.43
N ALA A 845 1.97 -8.95 14.42
CA ALA A 845 1.59 -10.36 14.29
C ALA A 845 2.82 -11.26 14.11
N LEU A 846 3.76 -10.88 13.23
CA LEU A 846 5.01 -11.60 12.98
C LEU A 846 5.98 -11.64 14.18
N SER A 847 5.82 -10.74 15.15
CA SER A 847 6.69 -10.63 16.33
C SER A 847 6.10 -11.26 17.60
N SER A 848 4.80 -11.61 17.60
CA SER A 848 4.02 -11.94 18.81
C SER A 848 4.22 -13.37 19.38
N GLY A 849 5.17 -14.15 18.85
CA GLY A 849 5.46 -15.52 19.34
C GLY A 849 4.45 -16.59 18.92
N ALA A 850 3.46 -16.25 18.10
CA ALA A 850 2.46 -17.20 17.59
C ALA A 850 3.00 -18.00 16.39
N ARG A 851 3.74 -19.08 16.65
CA ARG A 851 4.19 -20.16 15.73
C ARG A 851 4.98 -19.77 14.44
N PHE A 852 5.04 -18.50 14.05
CA PHE A 852 5.88 -17.94 12.98
C PHE A 852 6.47 -16.62 13.44
N THR A 853 7.44 -16.69 14.34
CA THR A 853 8.24 -15.52 14.72
C THR A 853 9.24 -15.24 13.61
N GLN A 854 9.17 -14.04 13.03
CA GLN A 854 10.26 -13.52 12.19
C GLN A 854 11.15 -12.65 13.07
N THR A 855 12.40 -13.05 13.21
CA THR A 855 13.37 -12.40 14.10
C THR A 855 14.13 -11.31 13.37
N THR A 856 14.48 -11.53 12.11
CA THR A 856 15.15 -10.52 11.27
C THR A 856 14.18 -9.46 10.77
N ASP A 857 14.71 -8.31 10.35
CA ASP A 857 13.95 -7.26 9.66
C ASP A 857 13.68 -7.62 8.20
N ALA A 858 14.69 -8.09 7.45
CA ALA A 858 14.56 -8.43 6.04
C ALA A 858 13.37 -9.38 5.77
N LEU A 859 13.13 -10.37 6.64
CA LEU A 859 11.99 -11.28 6.50
C LEU A 859 10.64 -10.60 6.79
N LYS A 860 10.59 -9.64 7.73
CA LYS A 860 9.37 -8.85 8.00
C LYS A 860 9.05 -7.94 6.81
N GLU A 861 10.09 -7.34 6.23
CA GLU A 861 10.00 -6.44 5.10
C GLU A 861 9.58 -7.18 3.83
N GLU A 862 10.12 -8.37 3.59
CA GLU A 862 9.75 -9.25 2.48
C GLU A 862 8.24 -9.51 2.45
N VAL A 863 7.65 -9.85 3.60
CA VAL A 863 6.19 -10.08 3.71
C VAL A 863 5.43 -8.83 3.27
N ILE A 864 5.83 -7.64 3.74
CA ILE A 864 5.16 -6.37 3.44
C ILE A 864 5.28 -6.05 1.95
N GLY A 865 6.47 -6.14 1.36
CA GLY A 865 6.68 -5.81 -0.05
C GLY A 865 5.87 -6.68 -1.01
N LYS A 866 5.64 -7.95 -0.66
CA LYS A 866 4.89 -8.90 -1.50
C LYS A 866 3.42 -8.55 -1.67
N PHE A 867 2.83 -7.72 -0.82
CA PHE A 867 1.42 -7.39 -0.93
C PHE A 867 1.12 -5.89 -0.97
N ILE A 868 1.98 -5.03 -0.42
CA ILE A 868 1.64 -3.63 -0.19
C ILE A 868 1.27 -2.88 -1.47
N ASN A 869 2.00 -3.09 -2.56
CA ASN A 869 1.72 -2.44 -3.84
C ASN A 869 0.42 -2.94 -4.51
N LEU A 870 -0.11 -4.09 -4.09
CA LEU A 870 -1.37 -4.68 -4.56
C LEU A 870 -2.60 -4.14 -3.81
N THR A 871 -2.39 -3.22 -2.86
CA THR A 871 -3.41 -2.75 -1.94
C THR A 871 -3.72 -1.27 -2.09
N LYS A 872 -4.89 -0.89 -1.57
CA LYS A 872 -5.33 0.47 -1.33
C LYS A 872 -6.01 0.56 0.04
N ALA A 873 -6.16 1.77 0.55
CA ALA A 873 -6.89 2.04 1.80
C ALA A 873 -8.23 2.76 1.57
N THR A 874 -8.52 3.17 0.34
CA THR A 874 -9.68 4.01 0.04
C THR A 874 -10.97 3.20 -0.13
N PRO A 875 -12.15 3.79 0.17
CA PRO A 875 -13.42 3.05 0.28
C PRO A 875 -13.78 2.27 -0.99
N ASP A 876 -14.38 1.09 -0.80
CA ASP A 876 -14.88 0.25 -1.89
C ASP A 876 -16.24 0.71 -2.41
N THR A 877 -16.75 -0.06 -3.38
CA THR A 877 -18.12 0.02 -3.88
C THR A 877 -19.16 -0.21 -2.78
N VAL A 878 -20.21 0.61 -2.78
CA VAL A 878 -21.36 0.51 -1.91
C VAL A 878 -22.58 0.14 -2.75
N THR A 879 -23.41 -0.78 -2.26
CA THR A 879 -24.68 -1.14 -2.90
C THR A 879 -25.82 -0.48 -2.14
N ILE A 880 -26.75 0.12 -2.88
CA ILE A 880 -27.92 0.81 -2.36
C ILE A 880 -29.14 0.16 -2.98
N ILE A 881 -30.04 -0.33 -2.13
CA ILE A 881 -31.35 -0.82 -2.55
C ILE A 881 -32.38 0.18 -2.05
N VAL A 882 -33.28 0.57 -2.93
CA VAL A 882 -34.35 1.50 -2.64
C VAL A 882 -35.68 0.88 -3.07
N VAL A 883 -36.70 1.05 -2.23
CA VAL A 883 -38.09 0.85 -2.61
C VAL A 883 -38.82 2.17 -2.40
N ALA A 884 -39.62 2.57 -3.39
CA ALA A 884 -40.48 3.73 -3.29
C ALA A 884 -41.89 3.40 -3.76
N GLN A 885 -42.87 4.00 -3.10
CA GLN A 885 -44.28 3.85 -3.45
C GLN A 885 -44.92 5.24 -3.57
N THR A 886 -45.75 5.41 -4.60
CA THR A 886 -46.64 6.57 -4.69
C THR A 886 -47.93 6.28 -3.97
N LEU A 887 -48.38 7.24 -3.18
CA LEU A 887 -49.55 7.09 -2.33
C LEU A 887 -50.60 8.11 -2.69
N LYS A 888 -51.85 7.71 -2.51
CA LYS A 888 -52.98 8.62 -2.45
C LYS A 888 -53.46 8.69 -1.01
N ASP A 889 -53.10 9.79 -0.36
CA ASP A 889 -53.53 10.16 0.98
C ASP A 889 -55.05 10.41 1.02
N VAL A 890 -55.75 9.58 1.79
CA VAL A 890 -57.20 9.60 2.01
C VAL A 890 -57.53 10.34 3.30
N GLY A 891 -57.12 11.61 3.41
CA GLY A 891 -57.43 12.44 4.58
C GLY A 891 -58.79 13.16 4.55
N GLY A 892 -59.01 13.99 5.59
CA GLY A 892 -60.14 14.92 5.70
C GLY A 892 -61.22 14.54 6.70
N GLY A 893 -60.89 13.72 7.71
CA GLY A 893 -61.84 13.20 8.70
C GLY A 893 -62.80 12.17 8.10
N ILE A 894 -62.41 11.57 6.97
CA ILE A 894 -63.22 10.58 6.26
C ILE A 894 -63.09 9.25 6.98
N THR A 895 -64.19 8.48 7.02
CA THR A 895 -64.16 7.09 7.46
C THR A 895 -64.07 6.19 6.24
N VAL A 896 -63.02 5.36 6.19
CA VAL A 896 -62.83 4.37 5.14
C VAL A 896 -63.32 3.02 5.65
N ASN A 897 -64.18 2.41 4.83
CA ASN A 897 -64.75 1.10 5.10
C ASN A 897 -64.15 0.12 4.09
N LYS A 898 -63.30 -0.80 4.55
CA LYS A 898 -62.75 -1.89 3.74
C LYS A 898 -63.09 -3.21 4.39
N ASP A 899 -63.69 -4.09 3.60
CA ASP A 899 -63.84 -5.53 3.88
C ASP A 899 -62.43 -6.13 3.75
N LEU A 900 -61.71 -6.22 4.87
CA LEU A 900 -60.32 -6.65 4.91
C LEU A 900 -60.21 -8.17 5.05
N ASP A 901 -61.24 -8.83 5.60
CA ASP A 901 -61.28 -10.29 5.78
C ASP A 901 -61.93 -11.05 4.60
N GLY A 902 -62.54 -10.32 3.65
CA GLY A 902 -63.15 -10.86 2.44
C GLY A 902 -64.45 -11.60 2.71
N ASP A 903 -65.09 -11.41 3.87
CA ASP A 903 -66.33 -12.08 4.26
C ASP A 903 -67.59 -11.49 3.57
N GLY A 904 -67.42 -10.36 2.87
CA GLY A 904 -68.49 -9.65 2.17
C GLY A 904 -69.30 -8.68 3.03
N ASN A 905 -68.92 -8.48 4.29
CA ASN A 905 -69.47 -7.51 5.24
C ASN A 905 -68.39 -6.51 5.67
N ILE A 906 -68.83 -5.46 6.37
CA ILE A 906 -67.94 -4.43 6.92
C ILE A 906 -68.42 -4.18 8.35
N GLY A 907 -67.58 -4.41 9.35
CA GLY A 907 -67.85 -4.00 10.73
C GLY A 907 -67.26 -4.84 11.86
N GLY A 908 -66.23 -5.65 11.62
CA GLY A 908 -65.59 -6.47 12.66
C GLY A 908 -64.30 -5.88 13.26
N ILE A 909 -64.01 -6.22 14.52
CA ILE A 909 -62.61 -6.34 14.98
C ILE A 909 -62.15 -7.71 14.47
N ILE A 910 -61.12 -7.74 13.64
CA ILE A 910 -60.52 -8.98 13.15
C ILE A 910 -59.96 -9.72 14.37
N THR A 911 -60.60 -10.83 14.77
CA THR A 911 -60.20 -11.65 15.93
C THR A 911 -59.76 -13.00 15.42
N GLU A 912 -58.55 -13.39 15.82
CA GLU A 912 -57.81 -14.58 15.37
C GLU A 912 -58.68 -15.82 15.07
N SER A 913 -58.55 -16.36 13.86
CA SER A 913 -57.89 -17.65 13.63
C SER A 913 -58.23 -18.12 12.21
N GLY A 914 -57.32 -17.88 11.27
CA GLY A 914 -57.31 -18.58 9.98
C GLY A 914 -57.95 -17.87 8.80
N TYR A 915 -58.02 -16.54 8.79
CA TYR A 915 -58.29 -15.79 7.56
C TYR A 915 -57.12 -14.89 7.19
N ASP A 916 -56.79 -15.03 5.93
CA ASP A 916 -55.57 -14.62 5.29
C ASP A 916 -55.83 -13.29 4.61
N ILE A 917 -55.39 -12.19 5.24
CA ILE A 917 -55.30 -10.89 4.57
C ILE A 917 -54.14 -11.04 3.57
N ASP A 918 -54.43 -11.59 2.40
CA ASP A 918 -53.52 -11.71 1.24
C ASP A 918 -52.24 -12.57 1.38
N GLY A 919 -52.13 -13.47 2.33
CA GLY A 919 -50.99 -14.40 2.48
C GLY A 919 -49.81 -13.79 3.22
N LYS A 920 -49.94 -12.54 3.66
CA LYS A 920 -48.79 -11.67 3.89
C LYS A 920 -48.65 -11.32 5.36
N ASP A 921 -47.91 -12.20 6.01
CA ASP A 921 -47.10 -11.88 7.18
C ASP A 921 -46.37 -10.53 6.96
N SER A 922 -46.72 -9.54 7.78
CA SER A 922 -46.32 -8.15 7.56
C SER A 922 -44.82 -7.93 7.82
N ASN A 923 -44.22 -8.82 8.60
CA ASN A 923 -42.81 -8.82 8.98
C ASN A 923 -42.01 -10.00 8.34
N ASN A 924 -42.72 -10.96 7.72
CA ASN A 924 -42.22 -12.16 7.02
C ASN A 924 -41.44 -13.15 7.92
N ASP A 925 -41.80 -13.27 9.21
CA ASP A 925 -41.22 -14.19 10.20
C ASP A 925 -41.78 -15.62 10.23
N GLY A 926 -42.85 -15.89 9.48
CA GLY A 926 -43.56 -17.17 9.42
C GLY A 926 -44.45 -17.47 10.63
N ASP A 927 -44.65 -16.49 11.52
CA ASP A 927 -45.46 -16.58 12.74
C ASP A 927 -46.58 -15.54 12.75
N TYR A 928 -47.77 -15.95 12.29
CA TYR A 928 -49.00 -15.15 12.32
C TYR A 928 -49.50 -14.78 13.73
N THR A 929 -48.83 -15.21 14.81
CA THR A 929 -49.30 -15.07 16.20
C THR A 929 -48.57 -14.00 17.03
N ASN A 930 -47.47 -13.43 16.53
CA ASN A 930 -46.66 -12.45 17.27
C ASN A 930 -46.64 -11.03 16.70
N ASP A 931 -47.24 -10.78 15.53
CA ASP A 931 -47.51 -9.41 15.11
C ASP A 931 -48.56 -8.85 16.08
N PRO A 932 -48.23 -7.84 16.91
CA PRO A 932 -49.27 -7.15 17.66
C PRO A 932 -50.12 -6.46 16.60
N LEU A 933 -51.23 -7.09 16.22
CA LEU A 933 -52.21 -6.54 15.31
C LEU A 933 -52.36 -5.06 15.70
N PRO A 934 -51.99 -4.09 14.82
CA PRO A 934 -52.64 -2.80 14.90
C PRO A 934 -54.14 -3.12 14.96
N ASN A 935 -54.94 -2.33 15.65
CA ASN A 935 -56.38 -2.59 15.68
C ASN A 935 -56.93 -2.47 14.24
N ASP A 936 -56.83 -3.54 13.45
CA ASP A 936 -57.12 -3.64 12.04
C ASP A 936 -58.64 -3.63 11.94
N CYS A 937 -59.15 -2.42 12.05
CA CYS A 937 -60.55 -2.11 12.00
C CYS A 937 -60.90 -1.98 10.53
N GLU A 938 -61.88 -2.75 10.07
CA GLU A 938 -62.50 -2.58 8.75
C GLU A 938 -63.13 -1.18 8.56
N ILE A 939 -63.22 -0.43 9.66
CA ILE A 939 -63.66 0.95 9.74
C ILE A 939 -62.49 1.80 10.26
N ILE A 940 -61.77 2.43 9.34
CA ILE A 940 -60.68 3.35 9.67
C ILE A 940 -61.30 4.74 9.79
N THR A 941 -61.40 5.24 11.02
CA THR A 941 -62.05 6.53 11.33
C THR A 941 -61.04 7.64 11.50
N ASP A 942 -61.46 8.87 11.13
CA ASP A 942 -60.67 10.09 11.31
C ASP A 942 -59.36 10.12 10.51
N CYS A 943 -59.38 9.60 9.27
CA CYS A 943 -58.21 9.69 8.39
C CYS A 943 -57.81 11.17 8.16
N GLN A 944 -56.53 11.50 8.38
CA GLN A 944 -56.04 12.88 8.37
C GLN A 944 -55.06 13.11 7.22
N PHE A 945 -55.21 14.25 6.56
CA PHE A 945 -54.25 14.65 5.53
C PHE A 945 -52.87 14.88 6.16
N GLY A 946 -51.84 14.28 5.56
CA GLY A 946 -50.47 14.36 6.05
C GLY A 946 -50.08 13.26 7.05
N GLN A 947 -50.98 12.31 7.33
CA GLN A 947 -50.71 11.12 8.13
C GLN A 947 -50.91 9.87 7.26
N TYR A 948 -50.02 8.88 7.38
CA TYR A 948 -50.23 7.60 6.70
C TYR A 948 -51.23 6.78 7.50
N ASP A 949 -52.38 6.52 6.89
CA ASP A 949 -53.43 5.71 7.47
C ASP A 949 -53.39 4.32 6.80
N GLN A 950 -52.77 3.36 7.49
CA GLN A 950 -52.57 2.00 6.99
C GLN A 950 -53.92 1.41 6.53
N TYR A 951 -53.93 0.81 5.34
CA TYR A 951 -55.11 0.30 4.65
C TYR A 951 -56.16 1.33 4.21
N ALA A 952 -56.17 2.57 4.71
CA ALA A 952 -57.02 3.63 4.16
C ALA A 952 -56.38 4.28 2.94
N ASP A 953 -55.09 4.60 3.03
CA ASP A 953 -54.31 5.15 1.93
C ASP A 953 -54.10 4.13 0.80
N GLU A 954 -54.13 4.61 -0.44
CA GLU A 954 -54.05 3.75 -1.63
C GLU A 954 -52.64 3.79 -2.23
N ILE A 955 -51.98 2.63 -2.30
CA ILE A 955 -50.71 2.46 -3.03
C ILE A 955 -51.03 2.45 -4.53
N LEU A 956 -50.55 3.46 -5.25
CA LEU A 956 -50.85 3.64 -6.68
C LEU A 956 -49.83 2.95 -7.60
N ALA A 957 -48.57 2.93 -7.18
CA ALA A 957 -47.45 2.30 -7.88
C ALA A 957 -46.30 2.07 -6.90
N GLU A 958 -45.47 1.08 -7.21
CA GLU A 958 -44.22 0.76 -6.51
C GLU A 958 -43.08 0.73 -7.52
N GLN A 959 -41.91 1.18 -7.11
CA GLN A 959 -40.68 1.02 -7.86
C GLN A 959 -39.55 0.63 -6.91
N LYS A 960 -38.87 -0.46 -7.25
CA LYS A 960 -37.62 -0.87 -6.62
C LYS A 960 -36.45 -0.57 -7.53
N ILE A 961 -35.35 -0.06 -6.97
CA ILE A 961 -34.10 0.16 -7.70
C ILE A 961 -32.91 -0.36 -6.90
N MET A 962 -31.88 -0.77 -7.62
CA MET A 962 -30.57 -1.06 -7.07
C MET A 962 -29.54 -0.17 -7.77
N ALA A 963 -28.66 0.44 -6.98
CA ALA A 963 -27.51 1.14 -7.48
C ALA A 963 -26.23 0.63 -6.81
N ILE A 964 -25.19 0.37 -7.61
CA ILE A 964 -23.84 0.19 -7.09
C ILE A 964 -23.11 1.50 -7.34
N VAL A 965 -22.58 2.09 -6.29
CA VAL A 965 -21.83 3.33 -6.36
C VAL A 965 -20.40 3.12 -5.91
N ILE A 966 -19.48 3.89 -6.45
CA ILE A 966 -18.09 3.94 -6.00
C ILE A 966 -17.71 5.39 -5.68
N TYR A 967 -16.85 5.54 -4.69
CA TYR A 967 -16.22 6.82 -4.45
C TYR A 967 -15.07 7.05 -5.42
N ASP A 968 -15.20 8.04 -6.29
CA ASP A 968 -14.16 8.46 -7.21
C ASP A 968 -13.25 9.49 -6.50
N GLN A 969 -12.03 9.07 -6.15
CA GLN A 969 -11.05 9.92 -5.46
C GLN A 969 -10.61 11.11 -6.30
N THR A 970 -10.47 10.95 -7.61
CA THR A 970 -10.00 12.03 -8.48
C THR A 970 -11.04 13.14 -8.59
N THR A 971 -12.33 12.81 -8.56
CA THR A 971 -13.41 13.79 -8.67
C THR A 971 -14.11 14.13 -7.35
N GLN A 972 -13.80 13.41 -6.27
CA GLN A 972 -14.44 13.51 -4.95
C GLN A 972 -15.96 13.35 -5.00
N LYS A 973 -16.45 12.46 -5.87
CA LYS A 973 -17.88 12.23 -6.09
C LYS A 973 -18.22 10.75 -6.03
N TRP A 974 -19.40 10.45 -5.49
CA TRP A 974 -20.01 9.15 -5.67
C TRP A 974 -20.45 9.01 -7.13
N ARG A 975 -19.85 8.05 -7.82
CA ARG A 975 -20.19 7.69 -9.19
C ARG A 975 -21.04 6.43 -9.18
N ILE A 976 -22.17 6.47 -9.87
CA ILE A 976 -22.99 5.28 -10.08
C ILE A 976 -22.28 4.40 -11.11
N LEU A 977 -21.89 3.19 -10.71
CA LEU A 977 -21.32 2.18 -11.59
C LEU A 977 -22.42 1.40 -12.32
N ARG A 978 -23.45 1.01 -11.55
CA ARG A 978 -24.58 0.23 -12.05
C ARG A 978 -25.87 0.78 -11.49
N TYR A 979 -26.90 0.83 -12.32
CA TYR A 979 -28.24 1.28 -11.96
C TYR A 979 -29.26 0.37 -12.62
N GLU A 980 -30.12 -0.26 -11.82
CA GLU A 980 -31.13 -1.19 -12.31
C GLU A 980 -32.49 -0.93 -11.67
N TYR A 981 -33.52 -0.94 -12.51
CA TYR A 981 -34.90 -1.08 -12.05
C TYR A 981 -35.15 -2.58 -11.80
N LEU A 982 -35.55 -2.88 -10.57
CA LEU A 982 -35.91 -4.23 -10.17
C LEU A 982 -37.44 -4.39 -10.24
N GLU A 983 -37.88 -5.61 -10.59
CA GLU A 983 -39.30 -5.99 -10.59
C GLU A 983 -39.81 -6.35 -9.20
#